data_AF-A0A3E1RDK0-F1
#
_entry.id   AF-A0A3E1RDK0-F1
#
_cell.length_a   1.000
_cell.length_b   1.000
_cell.length_c   1.000
_cell.angle_alpha   90.00
_cell.angle_beta   90.00
_cell.angle_gamma   90.00
#
_symmetry.space_group_name_H-M   'P 1'
#
loop_
_entity.id
_entity.type
_entity.pdbx_description
1 polymer ?
#
loop_
_entity_poly.entity_id
_entity_poly.type
_entity_poly.pdbx_seq_one_letter_code
_entity_poly.pdbx_strand_id
1 'polypeptide(L)'
;MAADYSLDALQRLALTLDVLRARGNNDKAHEEAGTPPVLDYDYSVVIDGRTLARPVNYQLLKILPTKGVRVLDQKRPYMIIDPRAGHGAGIGGFKPDSQVGVALRAGHPVYFVVFRQHPEPGQTLLDVMNAEAQFLREIARRHPESAKPVVVGNCQGGWATLILAAAHPELTGPLVLNGAPVATWSGQIGESAMRYNGGLLGGVLPALLMSDLGAGEFDGAHLVSNFEMLNPSRNFFGKYYDLFADVDNKRDSFLEFEKWWGGFHFTNEAEIRWIVEQLFVGNRLSKGEAQLEPGKKLDLKAIRAPIIVFASRGDNITPPQQALNWIVDTFVDEQEIRVRGQRILYMVHEKVGHLGIFVSSSVARKEHAEMASTLKTIEALTPGLYEMKIDETAGDEGNEHFFVSFHARTMQDILTTVENDREQEKDFTAVARLSEIGAQAYDLSLRPLVQSLVTQQSADALRDAHPSRVSRKLFSDANPLLALLQPTVDWARAERQPAQADNPFLALERLTAHSIMQGMDLVRDLRDAAYENTFLSIYGTPWMRMLGQSGATPAPEPDVNQLREMLEVKQALECMERGDLGAAVIRMLILLAGSRGSVRRDRLERSAQVLNHTQPFQSMGPQRRSELIQQQSLIAEFEPRRALETLPALLKTQQDRQQAMDVVNHILGARSEMEPHSLELIQRLESLLGVATPKPAPAGAAVSKAKPATTPATRSAKPAAKTSRARKEAQP
;
A
#
# COMPACT_ATOMS: atom_id res chain seq x y z
N MET A 1 23.10 -44.59 9.22
CA MET A 1 22.20 -43.90 8.27
C MET A 1 20.73 -43.97 8.69
N ALA A 2 20.06 -45.13 8.67
CA ALA A 2 18.64 -45.22 9.04
C ALA A 2 18.39 -44.94 10.54
N ALA A 3 19.21 -45.54 11.43
CA ALA A 3 19.13 -45.27 12.87
C ALA A 3 19.41 -43.80 13.20
N ASP A 4 20.47 -43.23 12.60
CA ASP A 4 20.84 -41.81 12.77
C ASP A 4 19.71 -40.87 12.34
N TYR A 5 19.03 -41.17 11.21
CA TYR A 5 17.85 -40.42 10.77
C TYR A 5 16.69 -40.55 11.75
N SER A 6 16.35 -41.77 12.19
CA SER A 6 15.24 -41.99 13.12
C SER A 6 15.46 -41.29 14.46
N LEU A 7 16.71 -41.29 14.94
CA LEU A 7 17.10 -40.56 16.15
C LEU A 7 16.92 -39.05 15.96
N ASP A 8 17.48 -38.50 14.87
CA ASP A 8 17.36 -37.08 14.52
C ASP A 8 15.89 -36.64 14.36
N ALA A 9 15.09 -37.41 13.64
CA ALA A 9 13.67 -37.12 13.43
C ALA A 9 12.86 -37.13 14.73
N LEU A 10 13.16 -38.07 15.65
CA LEU A 10 12.52 -38.12 16.97
C LEU A 10 12.88 -36.91 17.83
N GLN A 11 14.15 -36.49 17.80
CA GLN A 11 14.62 -35.27 18.47
C GLN A 11 13.94 -34.02 17.89
N ARG A 12 13.93 -33.88 16.55
CA ARG A 12 13.26 -32.77 15.86
C ARG A 12 11.77 -32.71 16.18
N LEU A 13 11.10 -33.86 16.24
CA LEU A 13 9.68 -33.93 16.60
C LEU A 13 9.43 -33.47 18.04
N ALA A 14 10.21 -33.96 19.01
CA ALA A 14 10.08 -33.55 20.41
C ALA A 14 10.28 -32.03 20.56
N LEU A 15 11.31 -31.49 19.94
CA LEU A 15 11.59 -30.05 19.93
C LEU A 15 10.46 -29.25 19.26
N THR A 16 9.93 -29.75 18.13
CA THR A 16 8.82 -29.10 17.42
C THR A 16 7.57 -29.04 18.26
N LEU A 17 7.22 -30.14 18.95
CA LEU A 17 6.08 -30.17 19.87
C LEU A 17 6.26 -29.19 21.03
N ASP A 18 7.48 -29.02 21.56
CA ASP A 18 7.76 -27.99 22.56
C ASP A 18 7.60 -26.56 22.00
N VAL A 19 8.02 -26.30 20.76
CA VAL A 19 7.80 -25.00 20.12
C VAL A 19 6.29 -24.74 19.92
N LEU A 20 5.52 -25.74 19.48
CA LEU A 20 4.06 -25.60 19.36
C LEU A 20 3.38 -25.36 20.71
N ARG A 21 3.86 -26.03 21.77
CA ARG A 21 3.43 -25.79 23.16
C ARG A 21 3.73 -24.35 23.59
N ALA A 22 4.95 -23.88 23.34
CA ALA A 22 5.36 -22.52 23.63
C ALA A 22 4.50 -21.50 22.87
N ARG A 23 4.13 -21.77 21.61
CA ARG A 23 3.19 -20.94 20.85
C ARG A 23 1.85 -20.81 21.57
N GLY A 24 1.20 -21.93 21.94
CA GLY A 24 -0.10 -21.88 22.62
C GLY A 24 -0.04 -21.14 23.96
N ASN A 25 1.05 -21.29 24.71
CA ASN A 25 1.29 -20.56 25.95
C ASN A 25 1.52 -19.05 25.71
N ASN A 26 2.30 -18.70 24.67
CA ASN A 26 2.54 -17.31 24.28
C ASN A 26 1.24 -16.62 23.86
N ASP A 27 0.38 -17.29 23.09
CA ASP A 27 -0.92 -16.77 22.67
C ASP A 27 -1.80 -16.48 23.88
N LYS A 28 -1.89 -17.44 24.82
CA LYS A 28 -2.63 -17.23 26.08
C LYS A 28 -2.08 -16.06 26.89
N ALA A 29 -0.76 -15.99 27.09
CA ALA A 29 -0.14 -14.89 27.83
C ALA A 29 -0.35 -13.53 27.12
N HIS A 30 -0.40 -13.53 25.79
CA HIS A 30 -0.65 -12.35 24.98
C HIS A 30 -2.10 -11.86 25.11
N GLU A 31 -3.07 -12.78 25.09
CA GLU A 31 -4.48 -12.50 25.36
C GLU A 31 -4.68 -11.96 26.79
N GLU A 32 -4.07 -12.59 27.80
CA GLU A 32 -4.13 -12.14 29.20
C GLU A 32 -3.51 -10.74 29.41
N ALA A 33 -2.51 -10.37 28.59
CA ALA A 33 -1.93 -9.04 28.58
C ALA A 33 -2.79 -7.98 27.84
N GLY A 34 -3.95 -8.36 27.30
CA GLY A 34 -4.82 -7.48 26.53
C GLY A 34 -4.33 -7.22 25.10
N THR A 35 -3.65 -8.20 24.50
CA THR A 35 -3.16 -8.20 23.11
C THR A 35 -2.41 -6.91 22.71
N PRO A 36 -1.31 -6.54 23.41
CA PRO A 36 -0.54 -5.36 23.07
C PRO A 36 -0.02 -5.43 21.62
N PRO A 37 0.16 -4.29 20.92
CA PRO A 37 0.62 -4.31 19.54
C PRO A 37 2.02 -4.93 19.41
N VAL A 38 2.24 -5.70 18.34
CA VAL A 38 3.51 -6.40 18.07
C VAL A 38 4.53 -5.49 17.38
N LEU A 39 4.93 -4.42 18.06
CA LEU A 39 5.92 -3.46 17.57
C LEU A 39 7.32 -3.77 18.12
N ASP A 40 8.34 -3.63 17.28
CA ASP A 40 9.77 -3.69 17.67
C ASP A 40 10.27 -2.36 18.29
N TYR A 41 9.37 -1.40 18.49
CA TYR A 41 9.69 -0.04 18.93
C TYR A 41 8.97 0.30 20.23
N ASP A 42 9.67 1.01 21.12
CA ASP A 42 9.03 1.65 22.26
C ASP A 42 8.07 2.75 21.79
N TYR A 43 6.98 2.93 22.52
CA TYR A 43 5.95 3.91 22.18
C TYR A 43 5.31 4.55 23.40
N SER A 44 4.65 5.68 23.17
CA SER A 44 3.78 6.33 24.15
C SER A 44 2.38 6.50 23.56
N VAL A 45 1.34 6.26 24.37
CA VAL A 45 -0.04 6.51 23.96
C VAL A 45 -0.29 8.01 23.95
N VAL A 46 -0.70 8.55 22.81
CA VAL A 46 -1.00 9.97 22.60
C VAL A 46 -2.48 10.24 22.80
N ILE A 47 -3.32 9.41 22.18
CA ILE A 47 -4.77 9.45 22.35
C ILE A 47 -5.26 8.01 22.54
N ASP A 48 -6.12 7.82 23.54
CA ASP A 48 -6.95 6.63 23.68
C ASP A 48 -8.35 6.93 23.14
N GLY A 49 -8.75 6.25 22.07
CA GLY A 49 -10.03 6.44 21.39
C GLY A 49 -11.24 6.27 22.30
N ARG A 50 -11.12 5.51 23.39
CA ARG A 50 -12.18 5.32 24.39
C ARG A 50 -12.54 6.58 25.15
N THR A 51 -11.62 7.56 25.18
CA THR A 51 -11.80 8.84 25.88
C THR A 51 -12.42 9.90 24.98
N LEU A 52 -12.63 9.61 23.69
CA LEU A 52 -13.26 10.52 22.74
C LEU A 52 -14.78 10.59 22.95
N ALA A 53 -15.41 11.65 22.45
CA ALA A 53 -16.86 11.85 22.55
C ALA A 53 -17.68 10.69 21.95
N ARG A 54 -17.14 10.04 20.92
CA ARG A 54 -17.59 8.75 20.38
C ARG A 54 -16.48 7.74 20.64
N PRO A 55 -16.61 6.89 21.68
CA PRO A 55 -15.58 5.92 22.02
C PRO A 55 -15.30 4.95 20.89
N VAL A 56 -14.01 4.70 20.63
CA VAL A 56 -13.56 3.63 19.73
C VAL A 56 -12.38 2.86 20.35
N ASN A 57 -12.18 1.62 19.92
CA ASN A 57 -11.08 0.77 20.40
C ASN A 57 -9.70 1.15 19.83
N TYR A 58 -9.62 2.19 19.02
CA TYR A 58 -8.40 2.68 18.38
C TYR A 58 -7.57 3.55 19.32
N GLN A 59 -6.26 3.56 19.12
CA GLN A 59 -5.31 4.41 19.84
C GLN A 59 -4.29 5.00 18.87
N LEU A 60 -3.91 6.24 19.14
CA LEU A 60 -2.77 6.87 18.49
C LEU A 60 -1.53 6.67 19.37
N LEU A 61 -0.51 6.01 18.83
CA LEU A 61 0.80 5.87 19.46
C LEU A 61 1.79 6.84 18.83
N LYS A 62 2.69 7.42 19.63
CA LYS A 62 3.92 8.07 19.17
C LYS A 62 5.07 7.09 19.36
N ILE A 63 5.74 6.73 18.27
CA ILE A 63 6.91 5.85 18.30
C ILE A 63 8.11 6.65 18.81
N LEU A 64 8.86 6.04 19.74
CA LEU A 64 10.06 6.64 20.30
C LEU A 64 11.27 6.34 19.40
N PRO A 65 12.17 7.33 19.18
CA PRO A 65 13.37 7.09 18.38
C PRO A 65 14.27 6.02 19.02
N THR A 66 14.77 5.10 18.19
CA THR A 66 15.77 4.11 18.64
C THR A 66 17.12 4.78 18.91
N LYS A 67 17.98 4.11 19.69
CA LYS A 67 19.28 4.65 20.12
C LYS A 67 20.11 5.08 18.91
N GLY A 68 20.51 6.36 18.88
CA GLY A 68 21.33 6.95 17.80
C GLY A 68 20.53 7.58 16.66
N VAL A 69 19.20 7.45 16.65
CA VAL A 69 18.33 8.10 15.67
C VAL A 69 17.87 9.46 16.20
N ARG A 70 18.06 10.52 15.41
CA ARG A 70 17.59 11.87 15.73
C ARG A 70 16.34 12.21 14.92
N VAL A 71 15.21 12.33 15.60
CA VAL A 71 13.96 12.83 15.04
C VAL A 71 13.88 14.35 15.23
N LEU A 72 13.37 15.06 14.22
CA LEU A 72 13.18 16.51 14.24
C LEU A 72 11.69 16.83 14.13
N ASP A 73 11.13 17.52 15.12
CA ASP A 73 9.69 17.82 15.16
C ASP A 73 9.21 18.72 14.00
N GLN A 74 10.11 19.46 13.35
CA GLN A 74 9.80 20.27 12.15
C GLN A 74 9.69 19.43 10.87
N LYS A 75 10.22 18.19 10.86
CA LYS A 75 10.05 17.30 9.72
C LYS A 75 8.61 16.81 9.65
N ARG A 76 8.13 16.55 8.43
CA ARG A 76 6.77 16.06 8.17
C ARG A 76 6.49 14.78 8.97
N PRO A 77 5.44 14.74 9.80
CA PRO A 77 5.07 13.53 10.54
C PRO A 77 4.54 12.42 9.61
N TYR A 78 4.65 11.18 10.08
CA TYR A 78 4.02 10.00 9.47
C TYR A 78 2.95 9.46 10.41
N MET A 79 1.79 9.10 9.86
CA MET A 79 0.76 8.32 10.55
C MET A 79 0.56 7.02 9.79
N ILE A 80 0.88 5.89 10.42
CA ILE A 80 0.75 4.56 9.82
C ILE A 80 -0.50 3.88 10.39
N ILE A 81 -1.39 3.44 9.50
CA ILE A 81 -2.64 2.73 9.81
C ILE A 81 -2.45 1.26 9.44
N ASP A 82 -2.43 0.42 10.46
CA ASP A 82 -2.25 -1.02 10.33
C ASP A 82 -3.58 -1.72 9.96
N PRO A 83 -3.54 -2.89 9.29
CA PRO A 83 -4.77 -3.54 8.84
C PRO A 83 -5.49 -4.23 10.00
N ARG A 84 -6.76 -3.87 10.23
CA ARG A 84 -7.70 -4.65 11.04
C ARG A 84 -8.38 -5.72 10.20
N ALA A 85 -7.59 -6.68 9.73
CA ALA A 85 -8.03 -7.80 8.88
C ALA A 85 -8.19 -9.10 9.69
N GLY A 86 -8.74 -9.01 10.90
CA GLY A 86 -8.92 -10.12 11.85
C GLY A 86 -7.72 -10.40 12.76
N HIS A 87 -6.55 -9.86 12.44
CA HIS A 87 -5.34 -9.90 13.29
C HIS A 87 -5.21 -8.63 14.15
N GLY A 88 -4.32 -8.69 15.13
CA GLY A 88 -3.90 -7.55 15.94
C GLY A 88 -2.99 -6.57 15.22
N ALA A 89 -2.86 -5.39 15.81
CA ALA A 89 -2.02 -4.31 15.29
C ALA A 89 -0.52 -4.52 15.59
N GLY A 90 0.31 -3.82 14.83
CA GLY A 90 1.77 -3.76 14.98
C GLY A 90 2.54 -4.35 13.80
N ILE A 91 1.89 -4.97 12.82
CA ILE A 91 2.60 -5.72 11.76
C ILE A 91 3.47 -4.78 10.92
N GLY A 92 3.00 -3.56 10.60
CA GLY A 92 3.78 -2.54 9.89
C GLY A 92 5.00 -1.99 10.64
N GLY A 93 5.20 -2.34 11.91
CA GLY A 93 6.34 -1.97 12.76
C GLY A 93 7.03 -3.17 13.42
N PHE A 94 6.77 -4.39 12.93
CA PHE A 94 7.24 -5.65 13.51
C PHE A 94 8.75 -5.90 13.38
N LYS A 95 9.46 -5.12 12.54
CA LYS A 95 10.92 -5.24 12.35
C LYS A 95 11.63 -3.87 12.39
N PRO A 96 12.94 -3.83 12.69
CA PRO A 96 13.74 -2.60 12.56
C PRO A 96 13.73 -2.05 11.12
N ASP A 97 13.76 -2.95 10.13
CA ASP A 97 13.63 -2.61 8.72
C ASP A 97 12.16 -2.67 8.29
N SER A 98 11.37 -1.75 8.82
CA SER A 98 9.95 -1.55 8.49
C SER A 98 9.69 -0.10 8.07
N GLN A 99 8.45 0.21 7.70
CA GLN A 99 8.02 1.58 7.36
C GLN A 99 8.32 2.57 8.50
N VAL A 100 8.12 2.13 9.75
CA VAL A 100 8.48 2.89 10.96
C VAL A 100 9.97 3.20 10.97
N GLY A 101 10.81 2.17 10.80
CA GLY A 101 12.26 2.31 10.82
C GLY A 101 12.81 3.20 9.71
N VAL A 102 12.27 3.09 8.49
CA VAL A 102 12.63 3.96 7.36
C VAL A 102 12.34 5.43 7.68
N ALA A 103 11.14 5.74 8.16
CA ALA A 103 10.76 7.12 8.47
C ALA A 103 11.56 7.70 9.66
N LEU A 104 11.77 6.91 10.72
CA LEU A 104 12.58 7.30 11.87
C LEU A 104 14.03 7.59 11.48
N ARG A 105 14.67 6.71 10.69
CA ARG A 105 16.05 6.91 10.20
C ARG A 105 16.18 8.16 9.32
N ALA A 106 15.14 8.48 8.56
CA ALA A 106 15.06 9.74 7.82
C ALA A 106 14.78 10.96 8.72
N GLY A 107 14.60 10.78 10.03
CA GLY A 107 14.45 11.82 11.05
C GLY A 107 13.03 12.37 11.21
N HIS A 108 12.02 11.68 10.69
CA HIS A 108 10.62 12.11 10.76
C HIS A 108 9.93 11.65 12.06
N PRO A 109 9.03 12.45 12.64
CA PRO A 109 8.13 11.97 13.70
C PRO A 109 7.22 10.87 13.17
N VAL A 110 7.12 9.74 13.88
CA VAL A 110 6.29 8.60 13.47
C VAL A 110 5.21 8.33 14.51
N TYR A 111 3.98 8.26 14.03
CA TYR A 111 2.80 7.88 14.77
C TYR A 111 2.21 6.61 14.16
N PHE A 112 1.64 5.77 15.02
CA PHE A 112 1.09 4.48 14.62
C PHE A 112 -0.31 4.33 15.21
N VAL A 113 -1.26 3.99 14.35
CA VAL A 113 -2.65 3.74 14.74
C VAL A 113 -2.79 2.26 15.05
N VAL A 114 -3.12 1.96 16.29
CA VAL A 114 -3.38 0.59 16.77
C VAL A 114 -4.82 0.49 17.27
N PHE A 115 -5.28 -0.73 17.51
CA PHE A 115 -6.62 -0.99 18.03
C PHE A 115 -6.55 -2.14 19.05
N ARG A 116 -7.44 -2.10 20.03
CA ARG A 116 -7.59 -3.19 21.01
C ARG A 116 -8.38 -4.35 20.42
N GLN A 117 -8.30 -5.50 21.08
CA GLN A 117 -8.98 -6.73 20.66
C GLN A 117 -10.46 -6.54 20.35
N HIS A 118 -11.20 -5.95 21.29
CA HIS A 118 -12.63 -5.76 21.18
C HIS A 118 -12.99 -4.32 20.78
N PRO A 119 -13.97 -4.11 19.88
CA PRO A 119 -14.54 -2.80 19.60
C PRO A 119 -15.24 -2.22 20.82
N GLU A 120 -15.43 -0.90 20.86
CA GLU A 120 -16.30 -0.29 21.88
C GLU A 120 -17.79 -0.54 21.53
N PRO A 121 -18.70 -0.65 22.52
CA PRO A 121 -20.11 -0.89 22.25
C PRO A 121 -20.72 0.19 21.32
N GLY A 122 -21.36 -0.26 20.23
CA GLY A 122 -21.99 0.63 19.25
C GLY A 122 -21.01 1.39 18.33
N GLN A 123 -19.70 1.14 18.42
CA GLN A 123 -18.70 1.67 17.50
C GLN A 123 -19.06 1.31 16.05
N THR A 124 -18.99 2.31 15.17
CA THR A 124 -19.14 2.18 13.71
C THR A 124 -17.87 2.62 12.99
N LEU A 125 -17.77 2.35 11.68
CA LEU A 125 -16.65 2.86 10.87
C LEU A 125 -16.63 4.37 10.73
N LEU A 126 -17.79 5.04 10.83
CA LEU A 126 -17.85 6.48 10.90
C LEU A 126 -17.13 6.99 12.16
N ASP A 127 -17.36 6.34 13.31
CA ASP A 127 -16.70 6.70 14.57
C ASP A 127 -15.19 6.45 14.49
N VAL A 128 -14.77 5.33 13.90
CA VAL A 128 -13.34 5.02 13.67
C VAL A 128 -12.69 6.08 12.78
N MET A 129 -13.28 6.41 11.64
CA MET A 129 -12.76 7.45 10.74
C MET A 129 -12.71 8.82 11.43
N ASN A 130 -13.72 9.17 12.22
CA ASN A 130 -13.73 10.41 13.00
C ASN A 130 -12.64 10.43 14.09
N ALA A 131 -12.32 9.29 14.70
CA ALA A 131 -11.22 9.16 15.64
C ALA A 131 -9.86 9.33 14.94
N GLU A 132 -9.66 8.71 13.78
CA GLU A 132 -8.45 8.90 12.95
C GLU A 132 -8.29 10.36 12.50
N ALA A 133 -9.39 11.05 12.16
CA ALA A 133 -9.37 12.48 11.89
C ALA A 133 -8.93 13.30 13.12
N GLN A 134 -9.37 12.93 14.33
CA GLN A 134 -8.89 13.54 15.56
C GLN A 134 -7.41 13.25 15.82
N PHE A 135 -6.93 12.06 15.47
CA PHE A 135 -5.51 11.72 15.55
C PHE A 135 -4.66 12.61 14.65
N LEU A 136 -5.08 12.84 13.40
CA LEU A 136 -4.41 13.78 12.49
C LEU A 136 -4.40 15.21 13.03
N ARG A 137 -5.50 15.68 13.62
CA ARG A 137 -5.56 17.01 14.24
C ARG A 137 -4.58 17.13 15.41
N GLU A 138 -4.45 16.09 16.23
CA GLU A 138 -3.49 16.08 17.34
C GLU A 138 -2.04 16.04 16.86
N ILE A 139 -1.75 15.28 15.79
CA ILE A 139 -0.43 15.29 15.15
C ILE A 139 -0.12 16.69 14.64
N ALA A 140 -1.06 17.34 13.93
CA ALA A 140 -0.86 18.70 13.44
C ALA A 140 -0.64 19.71 14.58
N ARG A 141 -1.36 19.57 15.70
CA ARG A 141 -1.18 20.41 16.90
C ARG A 141 0.21 20.25 17.52
N ARG A 142 0.76 19.03 17.50
CA ARG A 142 2.11 18.73 18.02
C ARG A 142 3.23 19.19 17.09
N HIS A 143 2.95 19.33 15.79
CA HIS A 143 3.93 19.68 14.77
C HIS A 143 3.50 20.91 13.95
N PRO A 144 3.29 22.09 14.59
CA PRO A 144 2.72 23.27 13.92
C PRO A 144 3.62 23.88 12.84
N GLU A 145 4.93 23.63 12.91
CA GLU A 145 5.91 24.10 11.93
C GLU A 145 6.14 23.12 10.76
N SER A 146 5.48 21.95 10.79
CA SER A 146 5.65 20.91 9.80
C SER A 146 4.58 20.97 8.70
N ALA A 147 4.88 20.37 7.55
CA ALA A 147 3.85 20.09 6.54
C ALA A 147 2.89 18.99 7.04
N LYS A 148 1.69 18.91 6.43
CA LYS A 148 0.66 17.93 6.81
C LYS A 148 1.20 16.48 6.80
N PRO A 149 0.74 15.60 7.70
CA PRO A 149 1.30 14.27 7.86
C PRO A 149 1.16 13.39 6.61
N VAL A 150 2.16 12.56 6.33
CA VAL A 150 2.00 11.43 5.40
C VAL A 150 1.13 10.38 6.08
N VAL A 151 0.12 9.88 5.37
CA VAL A 151 -0.73 8.79 5.88
C VAL A 151 -0.43 7.52 5.09
N VAL A 152 0.02 6.49 5.79
CA VAL A 152 0.38 5.19 5.21
C VAL A 152 -0.68 4.18 5.64
N GLY A 153 -1.40 3.61 4.68
CA GLY A 153 -2.41 2.59 4.92
C GLY A 153 -1.96 1.24 4.38
N ASN A 154 -1.87 0.24 5.26
CA ASN A 154 -1.48 -1.13 4.89
C ASN A 154 -2.73 -2.00 4.72
N CYS A 155 -2.87 -2.69 3.58
CA CYS A 155 -4.01 -3.55 3.24
C CYS A 155 -5.36 -2.85 3.51
N GLN A 156 -6.11 -3.31 4.50
CA GLN A 156 -7.36 -2.71 4.99
C GLN A 156 -7.21 -1.22 5.33
N GLY A 157 -6.10 -0.84 5.97
CA GLY A 157 -5.78 0.55 6.30
C GLY A 157 -5.63 1.45 5.06
N GLY A 158 -5.39 0.88 3.88
CA GLY A 158 -5.27 1.63 2.62
C GLY A 158 -6.60 2.22 2.15
N TRP A 159 -7.66 1.43 2.08
CA TRP A 159 -8.98 1.99 1.77
C TRP A 159 -9.49 2.89 2.91
N ALA A 160 -9.13 2.60 4.17
CA ALA A 160 -9.48 3.48 5.29
C ALA A 160 -8.82 4.86 5.15
N THR A 161 -7.55 4.89 4.70
CA THR A 161 -6.82 6.12 4.38
C THR A 161 -7.51 6.92 3.27
N LEU A 162 -8.01 6.26 2.22
CA LEU A 162 -8.78 6.92 1.16
C LEU A 162 -10.07 7.53 1.70
N ILE A 163 -10.83 6.79 2.51
CA ILE A 163 -12.07 7.28 3.14
C ILE A 163 -11.78 8.51 4.02
N LEU A 164 -10.76 8.42 4.88
CA LEU A 164 -10.35 9.51 5.75
C LEU A 164 -9.96 10.76 4.96
N ALA A 165 -9.17 10.61 3.91
CA ALA A 165 -8.74 11.72 3.07
C ALA A 165 -9.86 12.31 2.20
N ALA A 166 -10.86 11.50 1.81
CA ALA A 166 -12.03 11.97 1.08
C ALA A 166 -12.99 12.74 1.99
N ALA A 167 -13.18 12.28 3.23
CA ALA A 167 -14.03 12.94 4.22
C ALA A 167 -13.37 14.20 4.83
N HIS A 168 -12.05 14.19 4.97
CA HIS A 168 -11.25 15.26 5.57
C HIS A 168 -10.03 15.64 4.71
N PRO A 169 -10.24 16.16 3.49
CA PRO A 169 -9.15 16.52 2.56
C PRO A 169 -8.21 17.61 3.10
N GLU A 170 -8.63 18.34 4.13
CA GLU A 170 -7.85 19.36 4.81
C GLU A 170 -6.80 18.80 5.78
N LEU A 171 -6.90 17.54 6.21
CA LEU A 171 -6.06 16.99 7.28
C LEU A 171 -4.82 16.23 6.79
N THR A 172 -4.84 15.70 5.57
CA THR A 172 -3.82 14.76 5.08
C THR A 172 -2.78 15.44 4.18
N GLY A 173 -1.53 14.99 4.30
CA GLY A 173 -0.50 15.11 3.27
C GLY A 173 -0.55 13.89 2.34
N PRO A 174 0.56 13.53 1.66
CA PRO A 174 0.60 12.39 0.75
C PRO A 174 0.07 11.09 1.37
N LEU A 175 -0.69 10.33 0.58
CA LEU A 175 -1.25 9.04 0.95
C LEU A 175 -0.41 7.93 0.33
N VAL A 176 -0.07 6.90 1.12
CA VAL A 176 0.62 5.70 0.65
C VAL A 176 -0.28 4.50 0.90
N LEU A 177 -0.69 3.82 -0.16
CA LEU A 177 -1.59 2.66 -0.11
C LEU A 177 -0.80 1.40 -0.44
N ASN A 178 -0.62 0.52 0.53
CA ASN A 178 0.19 -0.68 0.39
C ASN A 178 -0.68 -1.92 0.28
N GLY A 179 -0.80 -2.50 -0.92
CA GLY A 179 -1.61 -3.70 -1.14
C GLY A 179 -3.08 -3.51 -0.74
N ALA A 180 -3.67 -2.36 -1.07
CA ALA A 180 -5.01 -1.98 -0.63
C ALA A 180 -6.11 -2.43 -1.61
N PRO A 181 -7.07 -3.29 -1.21
CA PRO A 181 -8.13 -3.76 -2.12
C PRO A 181 -9.26 -2.73 -2.22
N VAL A 182 -9.18 -1.85 -3.22
CA VAL A 182 -10.17 -0.77 -3.42
C VAL A 182 -11.20 -1.15 -4.49
N ALA A 183 -10.76 -1.73 -5.61
CA ALA A 183 -11.63 -2.28 -6.66
C ALA A 183 -11.82 -3.78 -6.45
N THR A 184 -12.63 -4.15 -5.46
CA THR A 184 -12.71 -5.52 -4.90
C THR A 184 -13.26 -6.57 -5.86
N TRP A 185 -14.01 -6.16 -6.89
CA TRP A 185 -14.49 -7.08 -7.93
C TRP A 185 -13.43 -7.39 -8.98
N SER A 186 -12.42 -6.55 -9.12
CA SER A 186 -11.40 -6.72 -10.16
C SER A 186 -10.49 -7.92 -9.87
N GLY A 187 -9.93 -8.50 -10.93
CA GLY A 187 -9.12 -9.72 -10.86
C GLY A 187 -9.15 -10.51 -12.17
N GLN A 188 -8.22 -11.45 -12.29
CA GLN A 188 -8.05 -12.29 -13.48
C GLN A 188 -8.70 -13.66 -13.29
N ILE A 189 -9.33 -14.16 -14.37
CA ILE A 189 -9.89 -15.51 -14.45
C ILE A 189 -8.76 -16.53 -14.25
N GLY A 190 -9.01 -17.55 -13.44
CA GLY A 190 -8.05 -18.60 -13.13
C GLY A 190 -7.01 -18.23 -12.07
N GLU A 191 -6.92 -16.96 -11.65
CA GLU A 191 -5.94 -16.53 -10.63
C GLU A 191 -6.62 -15.97 -9.37
N SER A 192 -7.65 -15.14 -9.53
CA SER A 192 -8.22 -14.32 -8.45
C SER A 192 -9.44 -14.99 -7.77
N ALA A 193 -9.37 -16.28 -7.44
CA ALA A 193 -10.53 -17.06 -7.00
C ALA A 193 -11.24 -16.52 -5.74
N MET A 194 -10.51 -15.86 -4.84
CA MET A 194 -11.08 -15.30 -3.60
C MET A 194 -12.24 -14.33 -3.86
N ARG A 195 -12.24 -13.59 -4.98
CA ARG A 195 -13.26 -12.60 -5.27
C ARG A 195 -14.67 -13.21 -5.42
N TYR A 196 -14.75 -14.48 -5.80
CA TYR A 196 -16.03 -15.18 -5.99
C TYR A 196 -16.70 -15.59 -4.68
N ASN A 197 -15.95 -15.64 -3.57
CA ASN A 197 -16.45 -16.10 -2.27
C ASN A 197 -17.67 -15.29 -1.80
N GLY A 198 -17.69 -13.97 -2.05
CA GLY A 198 -18.84 -13.13 -1.71
C GLY A 198 -20.13 -13.59 -2.40
N GLY A 199 -20.07 -14.06 -3.65
CA GLY A 199 -21.23 -14.61 -4.35
C GLY A 199 -21.60 -16.02 -3.95
N LEU A 200 -20.60 -16.88 -3.71
CA LEU A 200 -20.82 -18.30 -3.41
C LEU A 200 -21.25 -18.55 -1.97
N LEU A 201 -20.82 -17.71 -1.02
CA LEU A 201 -21.11 -17.85 0.40
C LEU A 201 -22.36 -17.08 0.85
N GLY A 202 -23.06 -16.39 -0.06
CA GLY A 202 -24.33 -15.70 0.25
C GLY A 202 -24.18 -14.23 0.64
N GLY A 203 -23.13 -13.56 0.18
CA GLY A 203 -22.93 -12.12 0.35
C GLY A 203 -22.56 -11.74 1.78
N VAL A 204 -23.27 -10.75 2.32
CA VAL A 204 -23.07 -10.25 3.69
C VAL A 204 -23.66 -11.18 4.75
N LEU A 205 -24.60 -12.06 4.39
CA LEU A 205 -25.35 -12.87 5.36
C LEU A 205 -24.49 -13.68 6.35
N PRO A 206 -23.42 -14.37 5.92
CA PRO A 206 -22.55 -15.07 6.87
C PRO A 206 -21.93 -14.14 7.90
N ALA A 207 -21.53 -12.92 7.51
CA ALA A 207 -20.96 -11.94 8.43
C ALA A 207 -21.99 -11.46 9.46
N LEU A 208 -23.24 -11.20 9.03
CA LEU A 208 -24.32 -10.82 9.94
C LEU A 208 -24.65 -11.95 10.93
N LEU A 209 -24.85 -13.16 10.42
CA LEU A 209 -25.18 -14.32 11.25
C LEU A 209 -24.06 -14.63 12.24
N MET A 210 -22.79 -14.61 11.81
CA MET A 210 -21.65 -14.81 12.70
C MET A 210 -21.56 -13.70 13.77
N SER A 211 -21.86 -12.46 13.40
CA SER A 211 -21.89 -11.35 14.36
C SER A 211 -23.00 -11.53 15.40
N ASP A 212 -24.21 -11.90 14.97
CA ASP A 212 -25.33 -12.11 15.89
C ASP A 212 -25.09 -13.34 16.80
N LEU A 213 -24.48 -14.40 16.28
CA LEU A 213 -24.01 -15.55 17.08
C LEU A 213 -22.88 -15.18 18.05
N GLY A 214 -22.07 -14.18 17.69
CA GLY A 214 -21.03 -13.57 18.51
C GLY A 214 -21.54 -12.45 19.42
N ALA A 215 -22.84 -12.39 19.72
CA ALA A 215 -23.47 -11.38 20.57
C ALA A 215 -23.24 -9.92 20.11
N GLY A 216 -23.18 -9.70 18.80
CA GLY A 216 -22.97 -8.38 18.17
C GLY A 216 -21.55 -8.12 17.68
N GLU A 217 -20.60 -9.01 18.00
CA GLU A 217 -19.22 -8.96 17.53
C GLU A 217 -18.94 -10.05 16.50
N PHE A 218 -18.23 -9.67 15.44
CA PHE A 218 -17.70 -10.58 14.46
C PHE A 218 -16.26 -10.98 14.82
N ASP A 219 -16.04 -12.29 14.94
CA ASP A 219 -14.73 -12.85 15.28
C ASP A 219 -13.77 -12.85 14.08
N GLY A 220 -12.68 -12.09 14.20
CA GLY A 220 -11.65 -12.00 13.18
C GLY A 220 -10.96 -13.33 12.85
N ALA A 221 -11.06 -14.35 13.72
CA ALA A 221 -10.54 -15.68 13.43
C ALA A 221 -11.11 -16.28 12.12
N HIS A 222 -12.35 -15.92 11.77
CA HIS A 222 -12.96 -16.33 10.49
C HIS A 222 -12.25 -15.70 9.28
N LEU A 223 -11.83 -14.43 9.37
CA LEU A 223 -11.04 -13.78 8.31
C LEU A 223 -9.64 -14.38 8.21
N VAL A 224 -9.00 -14.62 9.35
CA VAL A 224 -7.67 -15.26 9.38
C VAL A 224 -7.73 -16.64 8.73
N SER A 225 -8.73 -17.46 9.05
CA SER A 225 -8.90 -18.77 8.43
C SER A 225 -9.20 -18.70 6.93
N ASN A 226 -9.88 -17.65 6.46
CA ASN A 226 -10.03 -17.41 5.02
C ASN A 226 -8.67 -17.11 4.35
N PHE A 227 -7.80 -16.31 4.97
CA PHE A 227 -6.43 -16.09 4.48
C PHE A 227 -5.59 -17.38 4.51
N GLU A 228 -5.73 -18.20 5.55
CA GLU A 228 -5.03 -19.49 5.64
C GLU A 228 -5.39 -20.42 4.46
N MET A 229 -6.67 -20.42 4.06
CA MET A 229 -7.21 -21.21 2.97
C MET A 229 -6.76 -20.79 1.56
N LEU A 230 -6.18 -19.59 1.39
CA LEU A 230 -5.58 -19.16 0.12
C LEU A 230 -4.27 -19.93 -0.18
N ASN A 231 -3.57 -20.37 0.86
CA ASN A 231 -2.35 -21.14 0.71
C ASN A 231 -2.31 -22.28 1.75
N PRO A 232 -3.15 -23.31 1.58
CA PRO A 232 -3.30 -24.38 2.57
C PRO A 232 -2.03 -25.23 2.69
N SER A 233 -1.29 -25.44 1.60
CA SER A 233 -0.01 -26.15 1.61
C SER A 233 0.99 -25.44 2.53
N ARG A 234 1.12 -24.11 2.43
CA ARG A 234 1.99 -23.32 3.31
C ARG A 234 1.48 -23.26 4.75
N ASN A 235 0.19 -22.97 4.94
CA ASN A 235 -0.36 -22.62 6.25
C ASN A 235 -0.70 -23.83 7.13
N PHE A 236 -1.07 -24.97 6.56
CA PHE A 236 -1.42 -26.18 7.33
C PHE A 236 -0.32 -27.23 7.37
N PHE A 237 0.68 -27.17 6.48
CA PHE A 237 1.79 -28.13 6.45
C PHE A 237 3.16 -27.48 6.36
N GLY A 238 3.43 -26.70 5.32
CA GLY A 238 4.75 -26.20 4.96
C GLY A 238 5.45 -25.40 6.06
N LYS A 239 4.74 -24.50 6.75
CA LYS A 239 5.34 -23.74 7.88
C LYS A 239 5.72 -24.63 9.07
N TYR A 240 4.95 -25.69 9.32
CA TYR A 240 5.22 -26.64 10.39
C TYR A 240 6.31 -27.63 9.99
N TYR A 241 6.36 -28.04 8.72
CA TYR A 241 7.47 -28.83 8.18
C TYR A 241 8.76 -28.04 8.20
N ASP A 242 8.74 -26.76 7.81
CA ASP A 242 9.90 -25.87 7.89
C ASP A 242 10.46 -25.79 9.31
N LEU A 243 9.57 -25.61 10.29
CA LEU A 243 9.93 -25.63 11.71
C LEU A 243 10.50 -26.99 12.10
N PHE A 244 9.87 -28.09 11.71
CA PHE A 244 10.35 -29.44 12.02
C PHE A 244 11.72 -29.74 11.40
N ALA A 245 11.93 -29.37 10.14
CA ALA A 245 13.15 -29.62 9.39
C ALA A 245 14.35 -28.83 9.93
N ASP A 246 14.11 -27.66 10.53
CA ASP A 246 15.14 -26.75 11.02
C ASP A 246 14.75 -26.11 12.37
N VAL A 247 14.34 -26.95 13.32
CA VAL A 247 13.81 -26.52 14.61
C VAL A 247 14.86 -25.79 15.45
N ASP A 248 16.13 -26.12 15.24
CA ASP A 248 17.28 -25.56 15.95
C ASP A 248 17.46 -24.06 15.63
N ASN A 249 17.12 -23.62 14.41
CA ASN A 249 17.30 -22.23 13.97
C ASN A 249 16.00 -21.44 13.78
N LYS A 250 14.86 -22.12 13.52
CA LYS A 250 13.59 -21.44 13.19
C LYS A 250 12.65 -21.20 14.37
N ARG A 251 12.99 -21.68 15.57
CA ARG A 251 12.15 -21.53 16.78
C ARG A 251 11.71 -20.07 17.00
N ASP A 252 12.66 -19.15 17.10
CA ASP A 252 12.37 -17.79 17.55
C ASP A 252 11.56 -17.02 16.51
N SER A 253 11.97 -17.09 15.23
CA SER A 253 11.24 -16.43 14.14
C SER A 253 9.83 -17.00 13.92
N PHE A 254 9.65 -18.31 14.15
CA PHE A 254 8.32 -18.94 14.12
C PHE A 254 7.43 -18.40 15.25
N LEU A 255 7.92 -18.37 16.49
CA LEU A 255 7.16 -17.89 17.65
C LEU A 255 6.84 -16.39 17.55
N GLU A 256 7.79 -15.59 17.06
CA GLU A 256 7.60 -14.15 16.86
C GLU A 256 6.46 -13.89 15.88
N PHE A 257 6.45 -14.59 14.73
CA PHE A 257 5.41 -14.44 13.72
C PHE A 257 4.05 -14.99 14.21
N GLU A 258 4.05 -16.17 14.86
CA GLU A 258 2.81 -16.79 15.34
C GLU A 258 2.14 -15.97 16.44
N LYS A 259 2.91 -15.20 17.24
CA LYS A 259 2.34 -14.26 18.22
C LYS A 259 1.43 -13.22 17.56
N TRP A 260 1.80 -12.72 16.38
CA TRP A 260 0.93 -11.85 15.59
C TRP A 260 -0.20 -12.63 14.92
N TRP A 261 0.13 -13.75 14.26
CA TRP A 261 -0.82 -14.57 13.50
C TRP A 261 -1.95 -15.15 14.39
N GLY A 262 -1.68 -15.38 15.68
CA GLY A 262 -2.64 -15.85 16.67
C GLY A 262 -3.45 -14.76 17.38
N GLY A 263 -3.11 -13.48 17.19
CA GLY A 263 -3.78 -12.36 17.84
C GLY A 263 -5.11 -12.02 17.19
N PHE A 264 -6.16 -12.80 17.40
CA PHE A 264 -7.48 -12.56 16.79
C PHE A 264 -8.19 -11.34 17.37
N HIS A 265 -8.62 -10.43 16.50
CA HIS A 265 -9.31 -9.18 16.86
C HIS A 265 -10.71 -9.12 16.25
N PHE A 266 -11.61 -8.41 16.91
CA PHE A 266 -13.03 -8.38 16.58
C PHE A 266 -13.40 -7.11 15.83
N THR A 267 -14.53 -7.15 15.15
CA THR A 267 -15.26 -5.99 14.61
C THR A 267 -16.70 -6.02 15.11
N ASN A 268 -17.31 -4.87 15.33
CA ASN A 268 -18.75 -4.84 15.58
C ASN A 268 -19.51 -5.21 14.30
N GLU A 269 -20.74 -5.72 14.46
CA GLU A 269 -21.61 -6.05 13.34
C GLU A 269 -21.73 -4.90 12.34
N ALA A 270 -21.97 -3.67 12.83
CA ALA A 270 -22.08 -2.49 11.97
C ALA A 270 -20.81 -2.22 11.14
N GLU A 271 -19.63 -2.50 11.69
CA GLU A 271 -18.36 -2.32 11.00
C GLU A 271 -18.18 -3.39 9.90
N ILE A 272 -18.34 -4.68 10.24
CA ILE A 272 -18.15 -5.75 9.26
C ILE A 272 -19.23 -5.74 8.18
N ARG A 273 -20.47 -5.42 8.55
CA ARG A 273 -21.58 -5.24 7.60
C ARG A 273 -21.21 -4.19 6.57
N TRP A 274 -20.78 -3.02 7.04
CA TRP A 274 -20.37 -1.93 6.14
C TRP A 274 -19.22 -2.36 5.23
N ILE A 275 -18.17 -3.00 5.77
CA ILE A 275 -17.02 -3.47 4.98
C ILE A 275 -17.47 -4.41 3.86
N VAL A 276 -18.29 -5.40 4.18
CA VAL A 276 -18.72 -6.40 3.19
C VAL A 276 -19.69 -5.79 2.20
N GLU A 277 -20.73 -5.08 2.64
CA GLU A 277 -21.74 -4.49 1.75
C GLU A 277 -21.18 -3.39 0.86
N GLN A 278 -20.36 -2.49 1.40
CA GLN A 278 -19.88 -1.32 0.67
C GLN A 278 -18.62 -1.60 -0.15
N LEU A 279 -17.74 -2.48 0.33
CA LEU A 279 -16.46 -2.77 -0.35
C LEU A 279 -16.52 -4.11 -1.08
N PHE A 280 -16.50 -5.24 -0.37
CA PHE A 280 -16.19 -6.53 -1.02
C PHE A 280 -17.32 -7.10 -1.89
N VAL A 281 -18.57 -6.95 -1.46
CA VAL A 281 -19.73 -7.43 -2.20
C VAL A 281 -20.28 -6.33 -3.11
N GLY A 282 -20.33 -5.08 -2.65
CA GLY A 282 -20.92 -3.98 -3.44
C GLY A 282 -19.96 -3.22 -4.36
N ASN A 283 -18.65 -3.26 -4.11
CA ASN A 283 -17.62 -2.47 -4.82
C ASN A 283 -18.04 -1.00 -5.02
N ARG A 284 -18.56 -0.38 -3.96
CA ARG A 284 -19.19 0.95 -4.00
C ARG A 284 -18.19 2.08 -3.80
N LEU A 285 -17.04 1.82 -3.16
CA LEU A 285 -16.03 2.85 -2.89
C LEU A 285 -15.37 3.33 -4.19
N SER A 286 -14.96 2.42 -5.07
CA SER A 286 -14.33 2.79 -6.35
C SER A 286 -15.28 3.55 -7.29
N LYS A 287 -16.59 3.30 -7.15
CA LYS A 287 -17.67 3.92 -7.93
C LYS A 287 -18.21 5.23 -7.33
N GLY A 288 -17.71 5.68 -6.18
CA GLY A 288 -18.22 6.87 -5.50
C GLY A 288 -19.64 6.72 -4.93
N GLU A 289 -20.05 5.49 -4.63
CA GLU A 289 -21.39 5.16 -4.11
C GLU A 289 -21.39 4.75 -2.64
N ALA A 290 -20.22 4.48 -2.07
CA ALA A 290 -20.07 4.09 -0.67
C ALA A 290 -20.53 5.21 0.26
N GLN A 291 -21.22 4.84 1.34
CA GLN A 291 -21.83 5.78 2.28
C GLN A 291 -21.50 5.36 3.71
N LEU A 292 -20.86 6.23 4.49
CA LEU A 292 -20.69 6.02 5.95
C LEU A 292 -21.96 6.39 6.72
N GLU A 293 -22.73 7.33 6.19
CA GLU A 293 -24.02 7.76 6.72
C GLU A 293 -25.05 7.74 5.58
N PRO A 294 -26.32 7.41 5.86
CA PRO A 294 -27.37 7.44 4.85
C PRO A 294 -27.42 8.79 4.12
N GLY A 295 -27.35 8.74 2.79
CA GLY A 295 -27.43 9.91 1.92
C GLY A 295 -26.13 10.69 1.72
N LYS A 296 -25.04 10.34 2.42
CA LYS A 296 -23.72 10.99 2.25
C LYS A 296 -22.74 10.05 1.56
N LYS A 297 -22.62 10.19 0.25
CA LYS A 297 -21.65 9.44 -0.56
C LYS A 297 -20.23 9.95 -0.33
N LEU A 298 -19.29 9.01 -0.28
CA LEU A 298 -17.86 9.29 -0.29
C LEU A 298 -17.41 9.54 -1.73
N ASP A 299 -16.77 10.68 -1.97
CA ASP A 299 -16.20 11.03 -3.27
C ASP A 299 -14.68 11.04 -3.21
N LEU A 300 -14.04 10.02 -3.80
CA LEU A 300 -12.58 9.93 -3.88
C LEU A 300 -11.97 11.09 -4.71
N LYS A 301 -12.76 11.76 -5.56
CA LYS A 301 -12.32 12.95 -6.31
C LYS A 301 -12.15 14.18 -5.42
N ALA A 302 -12.64 14.15 -4.17
CA ALA A 302 -12.44 15.22 -3.20
C ALA A 302 -11.00 15.26 -2.64
N ILE A 303 -10.26 14.15 -2.75
CA ILE A 303 -8.88 14.05 -2.26
C ILE A 303 -7.98 14.99 -3.06
N ARG A 304 -7.22 15.84 -2.34
CA ARG A 304 -6.26 16.79 -2.94
C ARG A 304 -4.80 16.40 -2.73
N ALA A 305 -4.54 15.53 -1.76
CA ALA A 305 -3.20 15.03 -1.49
C ALA A 305 -2.75 14.04 -2.57
N PRO A 306 -1.44 14.00 -2.91
CA PRO A 306 -0.90 12.97 -3.78
C PRO A 306 -1.22 11.57 -3.24
N ILE A 307 -1.60 10.65 -4.12
CA ILE A 307 -1.90 9.26 -3.79
C ILE A 307 -0.83 8.38 -4.43
N ILE A 308 -0.19 7.54 -3.62
CA ILE A 308 0.86 6.61 -4.06
C ILE A 308 0.38 5.19 -3.77
N VAL A 309 0.24 4.37 -4.81
CA VAL A 309 -0.26 3.00 -4.72
C VAL A 309 0.87 2.00 -4.95
N PHE A 310 1.08 1.11 -3.98
CA PHE A 310 2.00 -0.02 -4.09
C PHE A 310 1.21 -1.30 -4.31
N ALA A 311 1.44 -1.94 -5.46
CA ALA A 311 0.85 -3.23 -5.82
C ALA A 311 1.94 -4.25 -6.14
N SER A 312 1.61 -5.54 -6.11
CA SER A 312 2.51 -6.58 -6.59
C SER A 312 1.79 -7.70 -7.34
N ARG A 313 2.40 -8.23 -8.40
CA ARG A 313 1.90 -9.44 -9.10
C ARG A 313 2.01 -10.70 -8.24
N GLY A 314 2.89 -10.71 -7.24
CA GLY A 314 2.97 -11.79 -6.26
C GLY A 314 1.86 -11.75 -5.20
N ASP A 315 1.05 -10.70 -5.18
CA ASP A 315 -0.04 -10.53 -4.24
C ASP A 315 -1.31 -11.22 -4.74
N ASN A 316 -1.61 -12.38 -4.13
CA ASN A 316 -2.83 -13.15 -4.41
C ASN A 316 -4.03 -12.75 -3.53
N ILE A 317 -3.86 -11.78 -2.61
CA ILE A 317 -4.93 -11.22 -1.79
C ILE A 317 -5.46 -9.95 -2.43
N THR A 318 -4.56 -9.07 -2.87
CA THR A 318 -4.86 -7.80 -3.53
C THR A 318 -3.99 -7.68 -4.79
N PRO A 319 -4.37 -8.40 -5.87
CA PRO A 319 -3.63 -8.31 -7.13
C PRO A 319 -3.70 -6.89 -7.70
N PRO A 320 -2.81 -6.50 -8.63
CA PRO A 320 -2.73 -5.13 -9.12
C PRO A 320 -4.05 -4.57 -9.67
N GLN A 321 -4.90 -5.42 -10.26
CA GLN A 321 -6.23 -5.01 -10.71
C GLN A 321 -7.07 -4.46 -9.54
N GLN A 322 -7.08 -5.12 -8.38
CA GLN A 322 -7.83 -4.63 -7.20
C GLN A 322 -7.23 -3.35 -6.60
N ALA A 323 -5.90 -3.22 -6.66
CA ALA A 323 -5.19 -2.05 -6.13
C ALA A 323 -5.29 -0.82 -7.05
N LEU A 324 -5.47 -1.00 -8.36
CA LEU A 324 -5.36 0.08 -9.35
C LEU A 324 -6.64 0.41 -10.11
N ASN A 325 -7.53 -0.56 -10.38
CA ASN A 325 -8.72 -0.33 -11.21
C ASN A 325 -9.69 0.70 -10.61
N TRP A 326 -9.60 0.99 -9.30
CA TRP A 326 -10.41 2.04 -8.70
C TRP A 326 -10.11 3.42 -9.31
N ILE A 327 -8.91 3.65 -9.82
CA ILE A 327 -8.54 4.88 -10.52
C ILE A 327 -9.38 5.00 -11.80
N VAL A 328 -9.54 3.88 -12.52
CA VAL A 328 -10.36 3.80 -13.74
C VAL A 328 -11.85 3.91 -13.42
N ASP A 329 -12.30 3.37 -12.28
CA ASP A 329 -13.71 3.45 -11.86
C ASP A 329 -14.09 4.85 -11.38
N THR A 330 -13.15 5.56 -10.76
CA THR A 330 -13.39 6.86 -10.17
C THR A 330 -13.33 7.96 -11.22
N PHE A 331 -12.28 8.00 -12.05
CA PHE A 331 -12.03 9.12 -12.96
C PHE A 331 -12.47 8.81 -14.39
N VAL A 332 -12.95 9.83 -15.10
CA VAL A 332 -13.31 9.75 -16.53
C VAL A 332 -12.12 9.23 -17.35
N ASP A 333 -10.99 9.90 -17.20
CA ASP A 333 -9.74 9.68 -17.91
C ASP A 333 -8.59 10.36 -17.14
N GLU A 334 -7.37 10.26 -17.66
CA GLU A 334 -6.23 10.97 -17.09
C GLU A 334 -6.35 12.51 -17.19
N GLN A 335 -7.21 13.04 -18.06
CA GLN A 335 -7.45 14.48 -18.15
C GLN A 335 -8.20 14.97 -16.92
N GLU A 336 -9.25 14.28 -16.47
CA GLU A 336 -9.96 14.65 -15.23
C GLU A 336 -9.02 14.70 -14.02
N ILE A 337 -8.07 13.76 -13.91
CA ILE A 337 -7.04 13.77 -12.86
C ILE A 337 -6.24 15.08 -12.92
N ARG A 338 -5.78 15.48 -14.12
CA ARG A 338 -5.03 16.74 -14.32
C ARG A 338 -5.88 17.95 -13.96
N VAL A 339 -7.14 17.99 -14.41
CA VAL A 339 -8.06 19.11 -14.18
C VAL A 339 -8.29 19.36 -12.70
N ARG A 340 -8.49 18.27 -11.95
CA ARG A 340 -8.72 18.31 -10.51
C ARG A 340 -7.46 18.63 -9.71
N GLY A 341 -6.31 18.78 -10.36
CA GLY A 341 -5.03 19.05 -9.72
C GLY A 341 -4.46 17.84 -8.97
N GLN A 342 -5.01 16.64 -9.24
CA GLN A 342 -4.68 15.42 -8.51
C GLN A 342 -3.41 14.77 -9.06
N ARG A 343 -2.65 14.11 -8.17
CA ARG A 343 -1.41 13.39 -8.49
C ARG A 343 -1.57 11.96 -8.02
N ILE A 344 -1.69 11.03 -8.96
CA ILE A 344 -1.79 9.60 -8.65
C ILE A 344 -0.57 8.90 -9.20
N LEU A 345 0.14 8.20 -8.32
CA LEU A 345 1.33 7.44 -8.63
C LEU A 345 1.07 5.99 -8.28
N TYR A 346 1.56 5.07 -9.09
CA TYR A 346 1.54 3.66 -8.76
C TYR A 346 2.86 2.98 -9.07
N MET A 347 3.11 1.87 -8.40
CA MET A 347 4.16 0.94 -8.77
C MET A 347 3.67 -0.50 -8.65
N VAL A 348 4.18 -1.36 -9.52
CA VAL A 348 3.87 -2.78 -9.54
C VAL A 348 5.17 -3.57 -9.35
N HIS A 349 5.31 -4.24 -8.22
CA HIS A 349 6.41 -5.13 -7.95
C HIS A 349 6.12 -6.52 -8.53
N GLU A 350 7.12 -7.21 -9.09
CA GLU A 350 6.90 -8.47 -9.82
C GLU A 350 6.64 -9.69 -8.94
N LYS A 351 7.29 -9.83 -7.78
CA LYS A 351 7.33 -11.12 -7.05
C LYS A 351 6.90 -11.10 -5.58
N VAL A 352 6.55 -9.95 -5.03
CA VAL A 352 6.37 -9.81 -3.58
C VAL A 352 4.94 -10.24 -3.21
N GLY A 353 4.82 -11.17 -2.26
CA GLY A 353 3.51 -11.53 -1.70
C GLY A 353 2.92 -10.44 -0.83
N HIS A 354 1.61 -10.52 -0.55
CA HIS A 354 0.84 -9.49 0.17
C HIS A 354 1.52 -8.91 1.42
N LEU A 355 1.91 -9.77 2.36
CA LEU A 355 2.59 -9.32 3.59
C LEU A 355 3.96 -8.68 3.25
N GLY A 356 4.69 -9.27 2.31
CA GLY A 356 6.02 -8.79 1.92
C GLY A 356 6.02 -7.32 1.47
N ILE A 357 4.89 -6.80 0.97
CA ILE A 357 4.72 -5.40 0.57
C ILE A 357 5.06 -4.43 1.72
N PHE A 358 4.70 -4.77 2.96
CA PHE A 358 4.83 -3.85 4.10
C PHE A 358 5.64 -4.41 5.29
N VAL A 359 5.91 -5.72 5.35
CA VAL A 359 6.82 -6.31 6.36
C VAL A 359 8.17 -6.76 5.84
N SER A 360 8.39 -6.86 4.53
CA SER A 360 9.68 -7.34 4.05
C SER A 360 10.77 -6.28 4.26
N SER A 361 11.86 -6.66 4.90
CA SER A 361 13.04 -5.81 5.05
C SER A 361 13.71 -5.49 3.71
N SER A 362 13.62 -6.38 2.72
CA SER A 362 14.10 -6.06 1.36
C SER A 362 13.26 -4.94 0.74
N VAL A 363 11.94 -5.02 0.92
CA VAL A 363 11.00 -4.02 0.38
C VAL A 363 11.11 -2.69 1.12
N ALA A 364 11.31 -2.75 2.44
CA ALA A 364 11.54 -1.57 3.26
C ALA A 364 12.81 -0.82 2.87
N ARG A 365 13.90 -1.54 2.57
CA ARG A 365 15.19 -0.93 2.24
C ARG A 365 15.23 -0.31 0.84
N LYS A 366 14.51 -0.87 -0.13
CA LYS A 366 14.53 -0.40 -1.51
C LYS A 366 13.33 0.50 -1.79
N GLU A 367 12.12 -0.04 -1.79
CA GLU A 367 10.92 0.67 -2.23
C GLU A 367 10.46 1.75 -1.24
N HIS A 368 10.32 1.42 0.05
CA HIS A 368 9.86 2.41 1.05
C HIS A 368 10.88 3.53 1.30
N ALA A 369 12.18 3.20 1.26
CA ALA A 369 13.26 4.19 1.41
C ALA A 369 13.30 5.17 0.23
N GLU A 370 13.21 4.68 -1.01
CA GLU A 370 13.15 5.53 -2.19
C GLU A 370 11.86 6.35 -2.24
N MET A 371 10.72 5.79 -1.82
CA MET A 371 9.49 6.57 -1.67
C MET A 371 9.68 7.74 -0.70
N ALA A 372 10.21 7.47 0.50
CA ALA A 372 10.45 8.51 1.50
C ALA A 372 11.42 9.59 1.01
N SER A 373 12.49 9.21 0.29
CA SER A 373 13.46 10.13 -0.29
C SER A 373 12.87 11.00 -1.41
N THR A 374 11.86 10.47 -2.12
CA THR A 374 11.29 11.07 -3.33
C THR A 374 9.98 11.82 -3.10
N LEU A 375 9.39 11.80 -1.89
CA LEU A 375 8.14 12.51 -1.59
C LEU A 375 8.15 13.99 -1.96
N LYS A 376 9.26 14.71 -1.70
CA LYS A 376 9.40 16.12 -2.09
C LYS A 376 9.32 16.30 -3.61
N THR A 377 9.87 15.34 -4.35
CA THR A 377 9.83 15.32 -5.81
C THR A 377 8.42 15.02 -6.31
N ILE A 378 7.71 14.09 -5.67
CA ILE A 378 6.32 13.74 -5.99
C ILE A 378 5.40 14.96 -5.86
N GLU A 379 5.57 15.77 -4.82
CA GLU A 379 4.79 17.00 -4.64
C GLU A 379 5.09 18.08 -5.69
N ALA A 380 6.29 18.03 -6.29
CA ALA A 380 6.68 18.94 -7.36
C ALA A 380 6.23 18.48 -8.76
N LEU A 381 5.72 17.25 -8.89
CA LEU A 381 5.14 16.77 -10.15
C LEU A 381 3.93 17.60 -10.54
N THR A 382 3.73 17.75 -11.85
CA THR A 382 2.47 18.23 -12.40
C THR A 382 1.35 17.25 -12.02
N PRO A 383 0.10 17.73 -11.88
CA PRO A 383 -1.07 16.86 -11.79
C PRO A 383 -1.10 15.82 -12.92
N GLY A 384 -1.54 14.61 -12.63
CA GLY A 384 -1.60 13.51 -13.60
C GLY A 384 -1.45 12.12 -12.97
N LEU A 385 -1.46 11.11 -13.84
CA LEU A 385 -1.28 9.70 -13.52
C LEU A 385 0.12 9.25 -13.93
N TYR A 386 0.85 8.61 -13.01
CA TYR A 386 2.24 8.21 -13.21
C TYR A 386 2.54 6.79 -12.72
N GLU A 387 3.37 6.07 -13.46
CA GLU A 387 4.03 4.85 -12.99
C GLU A 387 5.42 5.21 -12.46
N MET A 388 5.70 4.80 -11.23
CA MET A 388 7.02 4.90 -10.62
C MET A 388 7.79 3.60 -10.88
N LYS A 389 8.93 3.72 -11.57
CA LYS A 389 9.87 2.61 -11.80
C LYS A 389 11.15 2.84 -11.02
N ILE A 390 11.68 1.76 -10.45
CA ILE A 390 12.95 1.76 -9.71
C ILE A 390 13.94 0.98 -10.56
N ASP A 391 14.84 1.70 -11.23
CA ASP A 391 15.89 1.14 -12.06
C ASP A 391 17.12 0.84 -11.17
N GLU A 392 17.63 -0.39 -11.26
CA GLU A 392 18.85 -0.81 -10.56
C GLU A 392 20.09 -0.34 -11.33
N THR A 393 21.05 0.29 -10.64
CA THR A 393 22.41 0.43 -11.17
C THR A 393 23.39 -0.36 -10.34
N ALA A 394 24.29 -1.07 -11.02
CA ALA A 394 25.31 -1.91 -10.42
C ALA A 394 26.19 -1.11 -9.45
N GLY A 395 26.18 -1.49 -8.17
CA GLY A 395 27.13 -1.12 -7.13
C GLY A 395 27.52 -2.37 -6.34
N ASP A 396 28.63 -2.34 -5.61
CA ASP A 396 29.00 -3.46 -4.73
C ASP A 396 27.92 -3.67 -3.64
N GLU A 397 27.72 -4.94 -3.22
CA GLU A 397 26.72 -5.33 -2.22
C GLU A 397 26.74 -4.38 -1.01
N GLY A 398 25.65 -3.64 -0.80
CA GLY A 398 25.49 -2.66 0.29
C GLY A 398 25.65 -1.19 -0.10
N ASN A 399 26.00 -0.87 -1.36
CA ASN A 399 26.13 0.50 -1.89
C ASN A 399 25.44 0.66 -3.28
N GLU A 400 24.32 -0.04 -3.49
CA GLU A 400 23.52 0.09 -4.71
C GLU A 400 22.84 1.47 -4.74
N HIS A 401 23.01 2.21 -5.84
CA HIS A 401 22.29 3.44 -6.10
C HIS A 401 21.05 3.12 -6.95
N PHE A 402 19.86 3.38 -6.40
CA PHE A 402 18.61 3.21 -7.14
C PHE A 402 18.22 4.52 -7.83
N PHE A 403 17.86 4.44 -9.11
CA PHE A 403 17.28 5.56 -9.82
C PHE A 403 15.77 5.39 -9.93
N VAL A 404 15.02 6.34 -9.37
CA VAL A 404 13.57 6.41 -9.53
C VAL A 404 13.25 7.20 -10.80
N SER A 405 12.40 6.65 -11.66
CA SER A 405 11.87 7.31 -12.85
C SER A 405 10.35 7.38 -12.79
N PHE A 406 9.78 8.49 -13.26
CA PHE A 406 8.33 8.70 -13.30
C PHE A 406 7.87 8.76 -14.76
N HIS A 407 7.00 7.83 -15.13
CA HIS A 407 6.45 7.72 -16.47
C HIS A 407 5.00 8.16 -16.46
N ALA A 408 4.63 9.09 -17.35
CA ALA A 408 3.23 9.45 -17.52
C ALA A 408 2.45 8.25 -18.07
N ARG A 409 1.23 8.05 -17.56
CA ARG A 409 0.37 6.92 -17.91
C ARG A 409 -1.05 7.39 -18.19
N THR A 410 -1.75 6.58 -18.96
CA THR A 410 -3.16 6.70 -19.31
C THR A 410 -3.97 5.65 -18.55
N MET A 411 -5.29 5.78 -18.52
CA MET A 411 -6.15 4.72 -17.97
C MET A 411 -5.96 3.38 -18.71
N GLN A 412 -5.69 3.43 -20.02
CA GLN A 412 -5.40 2.24 -20.81
C GLN A 412 -4.11 1.53 -20.36
N ASP A 413 -3.10 2.29 -19.91
CA ASP A 413 -1.87 1.69 -19.37
C ASP A 413 -2.15 0.93 -18.05
N ILE A 414 -3.04 1.44 -17.18
CA ILE A 414 -3.50 0.69 -16.00
C ILE A 414 -4.19 -0.60 -16.44
N LEU A 415 -5.13 -0.50 -17.39
CA LEU A 415 -5.89 -1.64 -17.87
C LEU A 415 -5.03 -2.71 -18.57
N THR A 416 -3.89 -2.33 -19.13
CA THR A 416 -2.94 -3.25 -19.78
C THR A 416 -1.78 -3.67 -18.88
N THR A 417 -1.63 -3.08 -17.69
CA THR A 417 -0.58 -3.46 -16.72
C THR A 417 -0.72 -4.93 -16.31
N VAL A 418 -1.93 -5.48 -16.33
CA VAL A 418 -2.21 -6.91 -16.19
C VAL A 418 -3.34 -7.29 -17.16
N GLU A 419 -3.49 -8.57 -17.53
CA GLU A 419 -4.68 -9.02 -18.26
C GLU A 419 -5.94 -8.66 -17.43
N ASN A 420 -6.87 -7.95 -18.06
CA ASN A 420 -7.93 -7.23 -17.36
C ASN A 420 -9.25 -7.31 -18.15
N ASP A 421 -9.77 -8.53 -18.35
CA ASP A 421 -11.12 -8.71 -18.87
C ASP A 421 -12.14 -8.31 -17.80
N ARG A 422 -12.72 -7.13 -17.96
CA ARG A 422 -13.69 -6.55 -17.03
C ARG A 422 -15.14 -6.95 -17.33
N GLU A 423 -15.42 -7.69 -18.41
CA GLU A 423 -16.79 -8.11 -18.74
C GLU A 423 -17.42 -8.92 -17.61
N GLN A 424 -16.62 -9.73 -16.92
CA GLN A 424 -17.08 -10.55 -15.80
C GLN A 424 -17.49 -9.72 -14.57
N GLU A 425 -17.00 -8.49 -14.41
CA GLU A 425 -17.39 -7.64 -13.27
C GLU A 425 -18.89 -7.34 -13.25
N LYS A 426 -19.56 -7.41 -14.41
CA LYS A 426 -21.02 -7.28 -14.53
C LYS A 426 -21.76 -8.38 -13.77
N ASP A 427 -21.19 -9.57 -13.65
CA ASP A 427 -21.82 -10.72 -12.98
C ASP A 427 -21.93 -10.48 -11.47
N PHE A 428 -21.04 -9.68 -10.88
CA PHE A 428 -21.05 -9.32 -9.46
C PHE A 428 -22.18 -8.35 -9.09
N THR A 429 -22.77 -7.64 -10.06
CA THR A 429 -23.93 -6.77 -9.79
C THR A 429 -25.13 -7.57 -9.28
N ALA A 430 -25.32 -8.80 -9.79
CA ALA A 430 -26.35 -9.71 -9.32
C ALA A 430 -26.09 -10.15 -7.88
N VAL A 431 -24.83 -10.45 -7.56
CA VAL A 431 -24.38 -10.82 -6.21
C VAL A 431 -24.67 -9.71 -5.21
N ALA A 432 -24.29 -8.47 -5.53
CA ALA A 432 -24.53 -7.32 -4.67
C ALA A 432 -26.01 -7.16 -4.36
N ARG A 433 -26.86 -7.22 -5.38
CA ARG A 433 -28.30 -7.12 -5.21
C ARG A 433 -28.89 -8.27 -4.38
N LEU A 434 -28.52 -9.50 -4.67
CA LEU A 434 -29.01 -10.66 -3.92
C LEU A 434 -28.54 -10.64 -2.47
N SER A 435 -27.33 -10.16 -2.22
CA SER A 435 -26.81 -9.93 -0.86
C SER A 435 -27.66 -8.90 -0.10
N GLU A 436 -28.03 -7.79 -0.73
CA GLU A 436 -28.89 -6.76 -0.10
C GLU A 436 -30.28 -7.31 0.21
N ILE A 437 -30.90 -8.03 -0.72
CA ILE A 437 -32.20 -8.68 -0.50
C ILE A 437 -32.09 -9.71 0.63
N GLY A 438 -31.03 -10.51 0.63
CA GLY A 438 -30.76 -11.51 1.66
C GLY A 438 -30.63 -10.87 3.04
N ALA A 439 -29.83 -9.82 3.16
CA ALA A 439 -29.64 -9.06 4.40
C ALA A 439 -30.97 -8.51 4.94
N GLN A 440 -31.76 -7.87 4.07
CA GLN A 440 -33.09 -7.35 4.45
C GLN A 440 -34.04 -8.46 4.90
N ALA A 441 -34.05 -9.59 4.19
CA ALA A 441 -34.88 -10.74 4.57
C ALA A 441 -34.45 -11.29 5.94
N TYR A 442 -33.15 -11.41 6.21
CA TYR A 442 -32.61 -11.86 7.49
C TYR A 442 -32.97 -10.90 8.63
N ASP A 443 -32.71 -9.60 8.43
CA ASP A 443 -33.00 -8.53 9.38
C ASP A 443 -34.49 -8.55 9.82
N LEU A 444 -35.41 -8.80 8.89
CA LEU A 444 -36.86 -8.79 9.15
C LEU A 444 -37.41 -10.13 9.69
N SER A 445 -36.68 -11.24 9.60
CA SER A 445 -37.20 -12.58 9.90
C SER A 445 -36.42 -13.32 10.98
N LEU A 446 -35.30 -13.94 10.63
CA LEU A 446 -34.54 -14.83 11.52
C LEU A 446 -33.71 -14.07 12.54
N ARG A 447 -33.26 -12.84 12.22
CA ARG A 447 -32.34 -12.08 13.06
C ARG A 447 -32.86 -11.85 14.49
N PRO A 448 -34.10 -11.38 14.72
CA PRO A 448 -34.63 -11.23 16.08
C PRO A 448 -34.67 -12.54 16.87
N LEU A 449 -34.95 -13.66 16.21
CA LEU A 449 -34.94 -14.98 16.85
C LEU A 449 -33.52 -15.37 17.27
N VAL A 450 -32.53 -15.24 16.37
CA VAL A 450 -31.13 -15.53 16.68
C VAL A 450 -30.65 -14.68 17.84
N GLN A 451 -30.84 -13.35 17.78
CA GLN A 451 -30.41 -12.44 18.84
C GLN A 451 -31.08 -12.74 20.20
N SER A 452 -32.32 -13.23 20.21
CA SER A 452 -33.01 -13.63 21.45
C SER A 452 -32.49 -14.93 22.07
N LEU A 453 -31.89 -15.81 21.27
CA LEU A 453 -31.36 -17.11 21.70
C LEU A 453 -29.88 -17.03 22.10
N VAL A 454 -29.14 -16.05 21.58
CA VAL A 454 -27.72 -15.89 21.85
C VAL A 454 -27.51 -15.19 23.18
N THR A 455 -26.62 -15.76 23.99
CA THR A 455 -26.11 -15.16 25.23
C THR A 455 -24.61 -14.93 25.11
N GLN A 456 -24.03 -14.10 25.99
CA GLN A 456 -22.58 -13.91 26.02
C GLN A 456 -21.83 -15.24 26.23
N GLN A 457 -22.37 -16.13 27.07
CA GLN A 457 -21.77 -17.44 27.36
C GLN A 457 -21.75 -18.35 26.13
N SER A 458 -22.83 -18.36 25.34
CA SER A 458 -22.86 -19.14 24.09
C SER A 458 -21.94 -18.56 23.02
N ALA A 459 -21.83 -17.23 22.95
CA ALA A 459 -20.91 -16.55 22.03
C ALA A 459 -19.45 -16.87 22.37
N ASP A 460 -19.07 -16.78 23.66
CA ASP A 460 -17.73 -17.15 24.13
C ASP A 460 -17.42 -18.63 23.87
N ALA A 461 -18.39 -19.52 24.09
CA ALA A 461 -18.23 -20.95 23.80
C ALA A 461 -18.02 -21.22 22.30
N LEU A 462 -18.73 -20.52 21.42
CA LEU A 462 -18.55 -20.62 19.97
C LEU A 462 -17.18 -20.10 19.53
N ARG A 463 -16.75 -18.96 20.06
CA ARG A 463 -15.42 -18.37 19.86
C ARG A 463 -14.31 -19.35 20.25
N ASP A 464 -14.41 -19.93 21.45
CA ASP A 464 -13.42 -20.85 21.99
C ASP A 464 -13.40 -22.20 21.24
N ALA A 465 -14.51 -22.58 20.62
CA ALA A 465 -14.62 -23.76 19.76
C ALA A 465 -14.05 -23.56 18.35
N HIS A 466 -13.67 -22.32 17.97
CA HIS A 466 -13.09 -22.05 16.66
C HIS A 466 -11.81 -22.91 16.44
N PRO A 467 -11.65 -23.62 15.30
CA PRO A 467 -10.55 -24.55 15.09
C PRO A 467 -9.15 -23.96 15.35
N SER A 468 -8.95 -22.69 14.96
CA SER A 468 -7.68 -21.98 15.17
C SER A 468 -7.32 -21.77 16.64
N ARG A 469 -8.31 -21.59 17.53
CA ARG A 469 -8.11 -21.49 18.98
C ARG A 469 -7.99 -22.87 19.63
N VAL A 470 -8.82 -23.83 19.19
CA VAL A 470 -8.73 -25.22 19.65
C VAL A 470 -7.34 -25.80 19.39
N SER A 471 -6.78 -25.61 18.19
CA SER A 471 -5.41 -26.04 17.87
C SER A 471 -4.37 -25.45 18.82
N ARG A 472 -4.44 -24.15 19.12
CA ARG A 472 -3.52 -23.48 20.06
C ARG A 472 -3.66 -24.01 21.48
N LYS A 473 -4.90 -24.25 21.93
CA LYS A 473 -5.19 -24.81 23.25
C LYS A 473 -4.71 -26.26 23.38
N LEU A 474 -4.88 -27.08 22.33
CA LEU A 474 -4.39 -28.46 22.29
C LEU A 474 -2.86 -28.53 22.40
N PHE A 475 -2.17 -27.56 21.80
CA PHE A 475 -0.71 -27.37 21.89
C PHE A 475 -0.35 -26.29 22.92
N SER A 476 -0.73 -26.49 24.18
CA SER A 476 -0.38 -25.60 25.29
C SER A 476 -0.25 -26.40 26.59
N ASP A 477 0.16 -25.75 27.68
CA ASP A 477 0.21 -26.36 29.01
C ASP A 477 -1.18 -26.74 29.56
N ALA A 478 -2.27 -26.34 28.90
CA ALA A 478 -3.62 -26.86 29.19
C ALA A 478 -3.76 -28.35 28.82
N ASN A 479 -2.89 -28.88 27.96
CA ASN A 479 -2.83 -30.30 27.63
C ASN A 479 -1.74 -30.99 28.48
N PRO A 480 -2.10 -31.75 29.54
CA PRO A 480 -1.13 -32.36 30.44
C PRO A 480 -0.23 -33.39 29.76
N LEU A 481 -0.65 -33.96 28.61
CA LEU A 481 0.17 -34.90 27.85
C LEU A 481 1.45 -34.25 27.30
N LEU A 482 1.44 -32.94 27.03
CA LEU A 482 2.63 -32.24 26.54
C LEU A 482 3.65 -32.00 27.65
N ALA A 483 3.20 -31.83 28.91
CA ALA A 483 4.10 -31.77 30.04
C ALA A 483 4.85 -33.09 30.26
N LEU A 484 4.23 -34.24 29.92
CA LEU A 484 4.88 -35.55 29.98
C LEU A 484 6.00 -35.71 28.94
N LEU A 485 6.06 -34.87 27.90
CA LEU A 485 7.12 -34.88 26.90
C LEU A 485 8.37 -34.11 27.34
N GLN A 486 8.33 -33.35 28.44
CA GLN A 486 9.44 -32.52 28.89
C GLN A 486 10.76 -33.30 29.06
N PRO A 487 10.80 -34.51 29.66
CA PRO A 487 12.05 -35.27 29.75
C PRO A 487 12.63 -35.63 28.37
N THR A 488 11.78 -35.93 27.39
CA THR A 488 12.19 -36.22 26.01
C THR A 488 12.71 -34.96 25.32
N VAL A 489 12.08 -33.81 25.56
CA VAL A 489 12.54 -32.51 25.05
C VAL A 489 13.92 -32.15 25.63
N ASP A 490 14.09 -32.31 26.95
CA ASP A 490 15.35 -32.02 27.63
C ASP A 490 16.48 -32.94 27.14
N TRP A 491 16.18 -34.23 26.96
CA TRP A 491 17.10 -35.17 26.33
C TRP A 491 17.44 -34.78 24.88
N ALA A 492 16.43 -34.42 24.07
CA ALA A 492 16.65 -34.04 22.67
C ALA A 492 17.52 -32.78 22.53
N ARG A 493 17.45 -31.85 23.50
CA ARG A 493 18.33 -30.68 23.57
C ARG A 493 19.74 -31.02 24.03
N ALA A 494 19.87 -31.80 25.09
CA ALA A 494 21.17 -32.13 25.69
C ALA A 494 22.01 -33.02 24.78
N GLU A 495 21.38 -33.99 24.12
CA GLU A 495 22.02 -35.04 23.32
C GLU A 495 21.68 -34.90 21.83
N ARG A 496 21.51 -33.66 21.33
CA ARG A 496 21.16 -33.38 19.94
C ARG A 496 22.17 -34.01 18.97
N GLN A 497 21.69 -34.90 18.08
CA GLN A 497 22.50 -35.61 17.08
C GLN A 497 21.88 -35.47 15.68
N PRO A 498 22.20 -34.40 14.94
CA PRO A 498 21.70 -34.20 13.58
C PRO A 498 22.23 -35.28 12.61
N ALA A 499 21.34 -35.80 11.75
CA ALA A 499 21.76 -36.70 10.69
C ALA A 499 22.63 -35.95 9.65
N GLN A 500 23.59 -36.66 9.04
CA GLN A 500 24.46 -36.08 8.00
C GLN A 500 23.65 -35.57 6.81
N ALA A 501 24.07 -34.46 6.20
CA ALA A 501 23.31 -33.77 5.16
C ALA A 501 23.08 -34.61 3.89
N ASP A 502 23.93 -35.61 3.64
CA ASP A 502 23.86 -36.57 2.53
C ASP A 502 23.08 -37.85 2.89
N ASN A 503 22.48 -37.93 4.08
CA ASN A 503 21.68 -39.07 4.50
C ASN A 503 20.46 -39.25 3.55
N PRO A 504 20.30 -40.41 2.89
CA PRO A 504 19.23 -40.62 1.91
C PRO A 504 17.82 -40.52 2.50
N PHE A 505 17.65 -40.78 3.81
CA PHE A 505 16.35 -40.66 4.47
C PHE A 505 15.93 -39.19 4.69
N LEU A 506 16.89 -38.27 4.87
CA LEU A 506 16.58 -36.83 4.87
C LEU A 506 16.15 -36.35 3.47
N ALA A 507 16.78 -36.87 2.41
CA ALA A 507 16.37 -36.57 1.04
C ALA A 507 14.95 -37.11 0.75
N LEU A 508 14.64 -38.33 1.22
CA LEU A 508 13.31 -38.92 1.12
C LEU A 508 12.27 -38.10 1.91
N GLU A 509 12.58 -37.68 3.14
CA GLU A 509 11.72 -36.81 3.94
C GLU A 509 11.36 -35.52 3.20
N ARG A 510 12.36 -34.83 2.66
CA ARG A 510 12.17 -33.59 1.87
C ARG A 510 11.33 -33.86 0.63
N LEU A 511 11.57 -34.96 -0.07
CA LEU A 511 10.77 -35.35 -1.23
C LEU A 511 9.31 -35.57 -0.84
N THR A 512 9.06 -36.33 0.23
CA THR A 512 7.71 -36.59 0.75
C THR A 512 7.01 -35.30 1.16
N ALA A 513 7.70 -34.40 1.87
CA ALA A 513 7.16 -33.10 2.27
C ALA A 513 6.78 -32.26 1.04
N HIS A 514 7.64 -32.18 0.02
CA HIS A 514 7.32 -31.49 -1.23
C HIS A 514 6.14 -32.13 -1.97
N SER A 515 6.05 -33.47 -2.02
CA SER A 515 4.91 -34.16 -2.64
C SER A 515 3.60 -33.90 -1.91
N ILE A 516 3.61 -33.82 -0.57
CA ILE A 516 2.42 -33.44 0.22
C ILE A 516 2.01 -32.00 -0.11
N MET A 517 2.95 -31.06 -0.11
CA MET A 517 2.67 -29.66 -0.44
C MET A 517 2.09 -29.52 -1.86
N GLN A 518 2.70 -30.18 -2.86
CA GLN A 518 2.20 -30.20 -4.23
C GLN A 518 0.80 -30.83 -4.35
N GLY A 519 0.53 -31.89 -3.59
CA GLY A 519 -0.81 -32.49 -3.53
C GLY A 519 -1.85 -31.54 -2.94
N MET A 520 -1.51 -30.79 -1.90
CA MET A 520 -2.37 -29.76 -1.32
C MET A 520 -2.58 -28.57 -2.25
N ASP A 521 -1.54 -28.15 -2.97
CA ASP A 521 -1.63 -27.11 -4.00
C ASP A 521 -2.55 -27.56 -5.14
N LEU A 522 -2.45 -28.81 -5.60
CA LEU A 522 -3.37 -29.36 -6.60
C LEU A 522 -4.83 -29.34 -6.11
N VAL A 523 -5.10 -29.72 -4.85
CA VAL A 523 -6.44 -29.65 -4.27
C VAL A 523 -6.95 -28.21 -4.19
N ARG A 524 -6.09 -27.26 -3.80
CA ARG A 524 -6.41 -25.83 -3.81
C ARG A 524 -6.78 -25.38 -5.22
N ASP A 525 -5.96 -25.68 -6.22
CA ASP A 525 -6.17 -25.22 -7.60
C ASP A 525 -7.45 -25.82 -8.20
N LEU A 526 -7.75 -27.08 -7.91
CA LEU A 526 -9.02 -27.72 -8.29
C LEU A 526 -10.24 -27.08 -7.60
N ARG A 527 -10.13 -26.77 -6.30
CA ARG A 527 -11.17 -26.06 -5.54
C ARG A 527 -11.42 -24.68 -6.14
N ASP A 528 -10.36 -23.93 -6.40
CA ASP A 528 -10.42 -22.55 -6.89
C ASP A 528 -11.04 -22.51 -8.30
N ALA A 529 -10.66 -23.45 -9.18
CA ALA A 529 -11.30 -23.63 -10.48
C ALA A 529 -12.78 -24.04 -10.34
N ALA A 530 -13.14 -24.89 -9.38
CA ALA A 530 -14.52 -25.27 -9.14
C ALA A 530 -15.36 -24.08 -8.63
N TYR A 531 -14.81 -23.24 -7.77
CA TYR A 531 -15.45 -22.00 -7.29
C TYR A 531 -15.71 -21.04 -8.44
N GLU A 532 -14.70 -20.77 -9.26
CA GLU A 532 -14.84 -19.90 -10.43
C GLU A 532 -15.89 -20.42 -11.42
N ASN A 533 -15.84 -21.69 -11.78
CA ASN A 533 -16.81 -22.30 -12.69
C ASN A 533 -18.24 -22.29 -12.13
N THR A 534 -18.40 -22.55 -10.83
CA THR A 534 -19.70 -22.48 -10.16
C THR A 534 -20.24 -21.06 -10.18
N PHE A 535 -19.40 -20.08 -9.85
CA PHE A 535 -19.76 -18.67 -9.87
C PHE A 535 -20.23 -18.24 -11.27
N LEU A 536 -19.44 -18.54 -12.29
CA LEU A 536 -19.76 -18.21 -13.68
C LEU A 536 -21.04 -18.89 -14.17
N SER A 537 -21.26 -20.16 -13.77
CA SER A 537 -22.46 -20.91 -14.15
C SER A 537 -23.74 -20.33 -13.53
N ILE A 538 -23.64 -19.74 -12.34
CA ILE A 538 -24.77 -19.10 -11.64
C ILE A 538 -24.95 -17.66 -12.16
N TYR A 539 -23.93 -16.82 -11.97
CA TYR A 539 -24.01 -15.37 -12.12
C TYR A 539 -23.69 -14.85 -13.53
N GLY A 540 -22.97 -15.63 -14.35
CA GLY A 540 -22.67 -15.30 -15.74
C GLY A 540 -23.86 -15.46 -16.70
N THR A 541 -25.03 -15.87 -16.20
CA THR A 541 -26.23 -16.07 -17.02
C THR A 541 -26.91 -14.75 -17.39
N PRO A 542 -27.58 -14.65 -18.57
CA PRO A 542 -28.30 -13.44 -18.95
C PRO A 542 -29.37 -13.00 -17.93
N TRP A 543 -30.03 -13.96 -17.27
CA TRP A 543 -31.02 -13.70 -16.23
C TRP A 543 -30.41 -13.04 -15.00
N MET A 544 -29.26 -13.52 -14.51
CA MET A 544 -28.57 -12.89 -13.37
C MET A 544 -28.04 -11.51 -13.73
N ARG A 545 -27.49 -11.32 -14.94
CA ARG A 545 -27.09 -9.99 -15.43
C ARG A 545 -28.26 -9.01 -15.46
N MET A 546 -29.43 -9.43 -15.94
CA MET A 546 -30.63 -8.60 -15.94
C MET A 546 -31.10 -8.27 -14.52
N LEU A 547 -31.03 -9.23 -13.59
CA LEU A 547 -31.32 -9.02 -12.18
C LEU A 547 -30.37 -7.98 -11.56
N GLY A 548 -29.08 -8.05 -11.87
CA GLY A 548 -28.09 -7.07 -11.40
C GLY A 548 -28.30 -5.66 -11.96
N GLN A 549 -28.76 -5.55 -13.22
CA GLN A 549 -29.02 -4.26 -13.88
C GLN A 549 -30.31 -3.57 -13.43
N SER A 550 -31.32 -4.34 -12.99
CA SER A 550 -32.66 -3.84 -12.70
C SER A 550 -32.71 -2.99 -11.41
N GLY A 551 -32.23 -1.76 -11.44
CA GLY A 551 -32.10 -0.89 -10.26
C GLY A 551 -30.75 -0.19 -10.16
N ALA A 552 -29.79 -0.55 -11.01
CA ALA A 552 -28.61 0.26 -11.25
C ALA A 552 -29.06 1.54 -11.97
N THR A 553 -28.87 2.69 -11.33
CA THR A 553 -28.92 3.96 -12.07
C THR A 553 -27.62 3.99 -12.87
N PRO A 554 -27.64 4.04 -14.22
CA PRO A 554 -26.41 4.19 -14.97
C PRO A 554 -25.70 5.44 -14.44
N ALA A 555 -24.46 5.30 -13.98
CA ALA A 555 -23.63 6.48 -13.77
C ALA A 555 -23.62 7.23 -15.11
N PRO A 556 -23.89 8.56 -15.12
CA PRO A 556 -23.87 9.31 -16.37
C PRO A 556 -22.54 9.05 -17.06
N GLU A 557 -22.59 8.70 -18.34
CA GLU A 557 -21.37 8.48 -19.10
C GLU A 557 -20.48 9.72 -18.97
N PRO A 558 -19.21 9.53 -18.60
CA PRO A 558 -18.28 10.63 -18.49
C PRO A 558 -18.15 11.40 -19.81
N ASP A 559 -18.72 12.61 -19.87
CA ASP A 559 -18.58 13.47 -21.04
C ASP A 559 -17.39 14.40 -20.83
N VAL A 560 -16.33 14.19 -21.62
CA VAL A 560 -15.12 15.03 -21.66
C VAL A 560 -15.48 16.52 -21.87
N ASN A 561 -16.59 16.82 -22.57
CA ASN A 561 -17.03 18.21 -22.74
C ASN A 561 -17.46 18.85 -21.42
N GLN A 562 -17.94 18.08 -20.44
CA GLN A 562 -18.25 18.60 -19.10
C GLN A 562 -17.00 19.05 -18.34
N LEU A 563 -15.82 18.50 -18.64
CA LEU A 563 -14.57 18.94 -18.02
C LEU A 563 -14.25 20.39 -18.36
N ARG A 564 -14.50 20.82 -19.61
CA ARG A 564 -14.33 22.22 -20.02
C ARG A 564 -15.34 23.15 -19.34
N GLU A 565 -16.51 22.63 -19.00
CA GLU A 565 -17.56 23.39 -18.34
C GLU A 565 -17.31 23.60 -16.83
N MET A 566 -16.36 22.88 -16.24
CA MET A 566 -15.96 23.04 -14.83
C MET A 566 -15.51 24.48 -14.55
N LEU A 567 -15.92 24.99 -13.39
CA LEU A 567 -15.66 26.38 -12.99
C LEU A 567 -14.16 26.69 -12.95
N GLU A 568 -13.36 25.75 -12.46
CA GLU A 568 -11.91 25.87 -12.36
C GLU A 568 -11.25 26.02 -13.74
N VAL A 569 -11.77 25.31 -14.75
CA VAL A 569 -11.27 25.38 -16.13
C VAL A 569 -11.64 26.72 -16.74
N LYS A 570 -12.90 27.15 -16.64
CA LYS A 570 -13.35 28.45 -17.14
C LYS A 570 -12.53 29.60 -16.56
N GLN A 571 -12.33 29.61 -15.24
CA GLN A 571 -11.53 30.62 -14.55
C GLN A 571 -10.07 30.63 -15.02
N ALA A 572 -9.46 29.46 -15.20
CA ALA A 572 -8.10 29.35 -15.71
C ALA A 572 -7.98 29.92 -17.13
N LEU A 573 -8.93 29.58 -18.02
CA LEU A 573 -8.95 30.04 -19.40
C LEU A 573 -9.21 31.55 -19.54
N GLU A 574 -10.08 32.13 -18.71
CA GLU A 574 -10.32 33.58 -18.65
C GLU A 574 -9.08 34.37 -18.20
N CYS A 575 -8.24 33.76 -17.37
CA CYS A 575 -7.02 34.39 -16.86
C CYS A 575 -5.77 34.13 -17.72
N MET A 576 -5.91 33.54 -18.92
CA MET A 576 -4.79 33.06 -19.73
C MET A 576 -3.75 34.15 -20.10
N GLU A 577 -4.20 35.39 -20.28
CA GLU A 577 -3.34 36.56 -20.60
C GLU A 577 -2.82 37.29 -19.35
N ARG A 578 -3.24 36.86 -18.15
CA ARG A 578 -2.86 37.48 -16.87
C ARG A 578 -1.85 36.60 -16.13
N GLY A 579 -0.71 37.17 -15.75
CA GLY A 579 0.31 36.49 -14.97
C GLY A 579 1.66 37.18 -15.02
N ASP A 580 2.66 36.53 -14.45
CA ASP A 580 4.01 37.04 -14.27
C ASP A 580 5.06 36.06 -14.83
N LEU A 581 6.35 36.33 -14.55
CA LEU A 581 7.46 35.46 -14.90
C LEU A 581 7.25 34.00 -14.42
N GLY A 582 6.70 33.81 -13.21
CA GLY A 582 6.45 32.50 -12.64
C GLY A 582 5.41 31.71 -13.43
N ALA A 583 4.29 32.37 -13.77
CA ALA A 583 3.24 31.79 -14.60
C ALA A 583 3.77 31.38 -15.99
N ALA A 584 4.58 32.22 -16.63
CA ALA A 584 5.15 31.94 -17.94
C ALA A 584 6.15 30.76 -17.90
N VAL A 585 7.04 30.71 -16.92
CA VAL A 585 8.01 29.62 -16.76
C VAL A 585 7.28 28.29 -16.52
N ILE A 586 6.31 28.25 -15.62
CA ILE A 586 5.52 27.03 -15.36
C ILE A 586 4.79 26.59 -16.63
N ARG A 587 4.13 27.51 -17.35
CA ARG A 587 3.41 27.20 -18.60
C ARG A 587 4.35 26.60 -19.65
N MET A 588 5.53 27.20 -19.84
CA MET A 588 6.54 26.66 -20.77
C MET A 588 7.00 25.26 -20.37
N LEU A 589 7.30 25.04 -19.09
CA LEU A 589 7.72 23.73 -18.59
C LEU A 589 6.64 22.67 -18.78
N ILE A 590 5.36 23.00 -18.57
CA ILE A 590 4.24 22.08 -18.77
C ILE A 590 4.08 21.71 -20.26
N LEU A 591 4.10 22.71 -21.15
CA LEU A 591 4.01 22.46 -22.59
C LEU A 591 5.17 21.59 -23.09
N LEU A 592 6.37 21.81 -22.54
CA LEU A 592 7.55 21.00 -22.83
C LEU A 592 7.46 19.59 -22.24
N ALA A 593 6.89 19.45 -21.04
CA ALA A 593 6.66 18.15 -20.42
C ALA A 593 5.62 17.33 -21.20
N GLY A 594 4.55 17.95 -21.71
CA GLY A 594 3.52 17.29 -22.53
C GLY A 594 4.04 16.75 -23.86
N SER A 595 5.15 17.27 -24.38
CA SER A 595 5.84 16.70 -25.55
C SER A 595 6.73 15.49 -25.22
N ARG A 596 6.75 15.03 -23.96
CA ARG A 596 7.63 13.96 -23.46
C ARG A 596 6.81 12.86 -22.78
N GLY A 597 7.19 11.60 -22.98
CA GLY A 597 6.54 10.45 -22.31
C GLY A 597 7.06 10.12 -20.90
N SER A 598 8.24 10.62 -20.50
CA SER A 598 8.86 10.29 -19.20
C SER A 598 9.66 11.45 -18.61
N VAL A 599 9.76 11.49 -17.27
CA VAL A 599 10.55 12.48 -16.54
C VAL A 599 11.53 11.79 -15.60
N ARG A 600 12.83 12.04 -15.82
CA ARG A 600 13.93 11.53 -14.98
C ARG A 600 14.08 12.33 -13.68
N ARG A 601 14.53 11.67 -12.61
CA ARG A 601 14.76 12.26 -11.28
C ARG A 601 15.66 13.49 -11.29
N ASP A 602 16.75 13.51 -12.06
CA ASP A 602 17.69 14.64 -12.10
C ASP A 602 17.03 15.94 -12.63
N ARG A 603 16.12 15.82 -13.61
CA ARG A 603 15.36 16.95 -14.16
C ARG A 603 14.28 17.39 -13.18
N LEU A 604 13.66 16.46 -12.48
CA LEU A 604 12.71 16.76 -11.41
C LEU A 604 13.38 17.42 -10.22
N GLU A 605 14.57 17.00 -9.83
CA GLU A 605 15.36 17.63 -8.77
C GLU A 605 15.75 19.05 -9.16
N ARG A 606 16.15 19.29 -10.41
CA ARG A 606 16.39 20.65 -10.94
C ARG A 606 15.12 21.50 -10.96
N SER A 607 14.00 20.93 -11.39
CA SER A 607 12.69 21.60 -11.34
C SER A 607 12.30 21.96 -9.90
N ALA A 608 12.39 20.99 -8.99
CA ALA A 608 12.12 21.19 -7.56
C ALA A 608 13.08 22.22 -6.95
N GLN A 609 14.36 22.24 -7.34
CA GLN A 609 15.32 23.23 -6.89
C GLN A 609 14.92 24.63 -7.34
N VAL A 610 14.58 24.82 -8.62
CA VAL A 610 14.10 26.10 -9.14
C VAL A 610 12.82 26.55 -8.45
N LEU A 611 11.84 25.64 -8.35
CA LEU A 611 10.53 25.93 -7.77
C LEU A 611 10.60 26.21 -6.26
N ASN A 612 11.61 25.73 -5.54
CA ASN A 612 11.77 25.93 -4.10
C ASN A 612 12.79 27.03 -3.72
N HIS A 613 13.78 27.30 -4.57
CA HIS A 613 14.92 28.16 -4.18
C HIS A 613 15.15 29.36 -5.10
N THR A 614 14.42 29.50 -6.20
CA THR A 614 14.61 30.60 -7.16
C THR A 614 13.41 31.54 -7.16
N GLN A 615 13.64 32.86 -7.23
CA GLN A 615 12.58 33.85 -7.40
C GLN A 615 11.96 33.76 -8.81
N PRO A 616 10.63 33.95 -8.96
CA PRO A 616 9.67 34.36 -7.94
C PRO A 616 9.11 33.19 -7.08
N PHE A 617 9.42 31.93 -7.39
CA PHE A 617 8.81 30.77 -6.73
C PHE A 617 9.20 30.60 -5.25
N GLN A 618 10.42 31.00 -4.88
CA GLN A 618 10.89 30.95 -3.50
C GLN A 618 10.05 31.80 -2.55
N SER A 619 9.55 32.96 -3.02
CA SER A 619 8.68 33.84 -2.22
C SER A 619 7.22 33.39 -2.24
N MET A 620 6.86 32.43 -3.09
CA MET A 620 5.53 31.82 -3.10
C MET A 620 5.43 30.73 -2.04
N GLY A 621 4.37 30.75 -1.23
CA GLY A 621 4.05 29.63 -0.35
C GLY A 621 3.75 28.34 -1.14
N PRO A 622 3.95 27.14 -0.58
CA PRO A 622 3.71 25.86 -1.27
C PRO A 622 2.30 25.73 -1.86
N GLN A 623 1.28 26.22 -1.13
CA GLN A 623 -0.11 26.22 -1.59
C GLN A 623 -0.28 27.09 -2.85
N ARG A 624 0.20 28.34 -2.80
CA ARG A 624 0.12 29.27 -3.94
C ARG A 624 0.84 28.73 -5.18
N ARG A 625 1.98 28.07 -4.97
CA ARG A 625 2.72 27.43 -6.05
C ARG A 625 1.96 26.27 -6.66
N SER A 626 1.31 25.42 -5.86
CA SER A 626 0.47 24.33 -6.38
C SER A 626 -0.74 24.85 -7.16
N GLU A 627 -1.40 25.92 -6.67
CA GLU A 627 -2.49 26.60 -7.40
C GLU A 627 -2.01 27.14 -8.76
N LEU A 628 -0.82 27.76 -8.78
CA LEU A 628 -0.24 28.29 -10.02
C LEU A 628 0.08 27.18 -11.02
N ILE A 629 0.69 26.07 -10.55
CA ILE A 629 0.94 24.88 -11.38
C ILE A 629 -0.37 24.37 -11.95
N GLN A 630 -1.40 24.18 -11.11
CA GLN A 630 -2.72 23.71 -11.56
C GLN A 630 -3.33 24.64 -12.61
N GLN A 631 -3.36 25.95 -12.35
CA GLN A 631 -3.93 26.93 -13.28
C GLN A 631 -3.23 26.89 -14.64
N GLN A 632 -1.89 26.85 -14.65
CA GLN A 632 -1.14 26.79 -15.92
C GLN A 632 -1.25 25.42 -16.60
N SER A 633 -1.42 24.33 -15.84
CA SER A 633 -1.72 23.01 -16.39
C SER A 633 -3.06 23.00 -17.13
N LEU A 634 -4.11 23.60 -16.55
CA LEU A 634 -5.42 23.73 -17.20
C LEU A 634 -5.34 24.51 -18.52
N ILE A 635 -4.64 25.64 -18.52
CA ILE A 635 -4.44 26.47 -19.72
C ILE A 635 -3.71 25.68 -20.82
N ALA A 636 -2.62 25.00 -20.47
CA ALA A 636 -1.82 24.24 -21.42
C ALA A 636 -2.55 23.02 -21.99
N GLU A 637 -3.40 22.37 -21.19
CA GLU A 637 -4.18 21.19 -21.61
C GLU A 637 -5.33 21.56 -22.54
N PHE A 638 -6.17 22.53 -22.15
CA PHE A 638 -7.40 22.86 -22.91
C PHE A 638 -7.16 23.78 -24.10
N GLU A 639 -6.13 24.61 -24.06
CA GLU A 639 -5.85 25.61 -25.11
C GLU A 639 -4.34 25.70 -25.42
N PRO A 640 -3.66 24.59 -25.80
CA PRO A 640 -2.19 24.54 -25.94
C PRO A 640 -1.63 25.56 -26.93
N ARG A 641 -2.35 25.84 -28.02
CA ARG A 641 -1.95 26.84 -29.01
C ARG A 641 -2.03 28.25 -28.45
N ARG A 642 -3.16 28.62 -27.83
CA ARG A 642 -3.33 29.94 -27.21
C ARG A 642 -2.43 30.11 -25.99
N ALA A 643 -2.16 29.04 -25.26
CA ALA A 643 -1.22 29.02 -24.15
C ALA A 643 0.18 29.48 -24.59
N LEU A 644 0.65 29.01 -25.76
CA LEU A 644 1.90 29.47 -26.39
C LEU A 644 1.81 30.92 -26.88
N GLU A 645 0.74 31.25 -27.62
CA GLU A 645 0.58 32.57 -28.25
C GLU A 645 0.46 33.72 -27.24
N THR A 646 -0.01 33.43 -26.02
CA THR A 646 -0.20 34.42 -24.95
C THR A 646 1.03 34.59 -24.04
N LEU A 647 2.10 33.80 -24.22
CA LEU A 647 3.36 33.97 -23.46
C LEU A 647 3.98 35.39 -23.56
N PRO A 648 3.95 36.09 -24.71
CA PRO A 648 4.47 37.46 -24.79
C PRO A 648 3.66 38.47 -23.98
N ALA A 649 2.37 38.19 -23.70
CA ALA A 649 1.53 39.02 -22.85
C ALA A 649 1.90 38.91 -21.37
N LEU A 650 2.40 37.73 -20.96
CA LEU A 650 2.94 37.47 -19.62
C LEU A 650 4.34 38.07 -19.44
N LEU A 651 5.19 37.98 -20.47
CA LEU A 651 6.59 38.41 -20.47
C LEU A 651 6.74 39.74 -21.21
N LYS A 652 6.36 40.83 -20.54
CA LYS A 652 6.26 42.17 -21.12
C LYS A 652 7.61 42.77 -21.51
N THR A 653 8.67 42.46 -20.76
CA THR A 653 10.02 43.00 -21.02
C THR A 653 10.93 41.97 -21.69
N GLN A 654 11.91 42.43 -22.46
CA GLN A 654 12.92 41.55 -23.06
C GLN A 654 13.76 40.83 -21.98
N GLN A 655 13.95 41.47 -20.83
CA GLN A 655 14.65 40.89 -19.69
C GLN A 655 13.88 39.69 -19.11
N ASP A 656 12.56 39.81 -18.94
CA ASP A 656 11.72 38.72 -18.45
C ASP A 656 11.73 37.53 -19.42
N ARG A 657 11.73 37.80 -20.73
CA ARG A 657 11.79 36.76 -21.77
C ARG A 657 13.09 35.97 -21.72
N GLN A 658 14.23 36.66 -21.60
CA GLN A 658 15.54 36.02 -21.46
C GLN A 658 15.60 35.20 -20.17
N GLN A 659 15.20 35.79 -19.05
CA GLN A 659 15.23 35.13 -17.75
C GLN A 659 14.36 33.87 -17.72
N ALA A 660 13.17 33.92 -18.32
CA ALA A 660 12.27 32.77 -18.39
C ALA A 660 12.89 31.63 -19.21
N MET A 661 13.52 31.95 -20.35
CA MET A 661 14.21 30.96 -21.19
C MET A 661 15.47 30.39 -20.52
N ASP A 662 16.24 31.20 -19.79
CA ASP A 662 17.42 30.73 -19.06
C ASP A 662 17.02 29.69 -17.99
N VAL A 663 15.94 29.97 -17.26
CA VAL A 663 15.37 29.03 -16.26
C VAL A 663 14.90 27.75 -16.92
N VAL A 664 14.14 27.83 -18.02
CA VAL A 664 13.68 26.66 -18.77
C VAL A 664 14.87 25.84 -19.28
N ASN A 665 15.86 26.45 -19.93
CA ASN A 665 17.05 25.75 -20.42
C ASN A 665 17.85 25.06 -19.29
N HIS A 666 17.97 25.71 -18.11
CA HIS A 666 18.64 25.12 -16.96
C HIS A 666 17.96 23.81 -16.48
N ILE A 667 16.63 23.81 -16.40
CA ILE A 667 15.85 22.64 -15.97
C ILE A 667 15.95 21.51 -17.01
N LEU A 668 15.84 21.85 -18.29
CA LEU A 668 15.84 20.84 -19.35
C LEU A 668 17.22 20.19 -19.57
N GLY A 669 18.31 20.91 -19.32
CA GLY A 669 19.67 20.40 -19.49
C GLY A 669 20.16 20.42 -20.94
N ALA A 670 21.11 19.54 -21.27
CA ALA A 670 21.77 19.54 -22.58
C ALA A 670 20.80 19.19 -23.72
N ARG A 671 20.82 20.00 -24.79
CA ARG A 671 19.97 19.79 -25.99
C ARG A 671 20.25 18.46 -26.70
N SER A 672 21.45 17.90 -26.56
CA SER A 672 21.82 16.59 -27.09
C SER A 672 21.04 15.43 -26.47
N GLU A 673 20.40 15.63 -25.32
CA GLU A 673 19.61 14.64 -24.60
C GLU A 673 18.09 14.86 -24.74
N MET A 674 17.68 15.66 -25.73
CA MET A 674 16.27 16.00 -25.96
C MET A 674 15.73 15.29 -27.19
N GLU A 675 14.49 14.81 -27.07
CA GLU A 675 13.71 14.25 -28.19
C GLU A 675 13.47 15.31 -29.29
N PRO A 676 13.37 14.92 -30.57
CA PRO A 676 13.19 15.84 -31.69
C PRO A 676 12.03 16.83 -31.52
N HIS A 677 10.87 16.36 -31.06
CA HIS A 677 9.70 17.22 -30.82
C HIS A 677 9.89 18.23 -29.70
N SER A 678 10.65 17.88 -28.64
CA SER A 678 11.00 18.84 -27.59
C SER A 678 11.92 19.94 -28.13
N LEU A 679 12.84 19.61 -29.04
CA LEU A 679 13.72 20.59 -29.66
C LEU A 679 12.95 21.58 -30.54
N GLU A 680 12.00 21.09 -31.35
CA GLU A 680 11.11 21.93 -32.15
C GLU A 680 10.32 22.91 -31.30
N LEU A 681 9.76 22.44 -30.18
CA LEU A 681 8.98 23.29 -29.28
C LEU A 681 9.84 24.37 -28.62
N ILE A 682 11.07 24.04 -28.20
CA ILE A 682 12.02 25.02 -27.66
C ILE A 682 12.38 26.08 -28.71
N GLN A 683 12.70 25.66 -29.94
CA GLN A 683 12.99 26.61 -31.03
C GLN A 683 11.80 27.52 -31.32
N ARG A 684 10.59 26.98 -31.24
CA ARG A 684 9.36 27.76 -31.37
C ARG A 684 9.19 28.77 -30.23
N LEU A 685 9.48 28.39 -28.98
CA LEU A 685 9.47 29.30 -27.83
C LEU A 685 10.51 30.42 -27.98
N GLU A 686 11.72 30.10 -28.42
CA GLU A 686 12.80 31.07 -28.68
C GLU A 686 12.40 32.09 -29.74
N SER A 687 11.84 31.61 -30.86
CA SER A 687 11.32 32.46 -31.94
C SER A 687 10.18 33.36 -31.47
N LEU A 688 9.22 32.79 -30.74
CA LEU A 688 8.03 33.51 -30.26
C LEU A 688 8.36 34.57 -29.20
N LEU A 689 9.38 34.34 -28.38
CA LEU A 689 9.84 35.30 -27.38
C LEU A 689 10.92 36.27 -27.91
N GLY A 690 11.40 36.07 -29.13
CA GLY A 690 12.48 36.89 -29.71
C GLY A 690 13.79 36.79 -28.91
N VAL A 691 14.09 35.60 -28.39
CA VAL A 691 15.29 35.31 -27.59
C VAL A 691 16.30 34.59 -28.49
N ALA A 692 17.53 35.10 -28.56
CA ALA A 692 18.56 34.49 -29.39
C ALA A 692 18.92 33.09 -28.88
N THR A 693 19.09 32.14 -29.79
CA THR A 693 19.56 30.78 -29.48
C THR A 693 20.87 30.86 -28.69
N PRO A 694 20.96 30.22 -27.50
CA PRO A 694 22.21 30.21 -26.76
C PRO A 694 23.26 29.50 -27.62
N LYS A 695 24.32 30.23 -27.99
CA LYS A 695 25.49 29.65 -28.66
C LYS A 695 26.00 28.47 -27.83
N PRO A 696 26.34 27.32 -28.45
CA PRO A 696 26.94 26.22 -27.71
C PRO A 696 28.18 26.77 -26.99
N ALA A 697 28.23 26.59 -25.66
CA ALA A 697 29.40 26.97 -24.89
C ALA A 697 30.62 26.25 -25.49
N PRO A 698 31.72 26.95 -25.77
CA PRO A 698 32.91 26.30 -26.30
C PRO A 698 33.40 25.27 -25.29
N ALA A 699 33.56 24.03 -25.74
CA ALA A 699 34.25 22.99 -25.00
C ALA A 699 35.68 23.49 -24.72
N GLY A 700 35.94 23.94 -23.50
CA GLY A 700 37.27 24.34 -23.07
C GLY A 700 37.33 25.72 -22.41
N ALA A 701 36.89 25.82 -21.16
CA ALA A 701 37.45 26.79 -20.23
C ALA A 701 37.64 26.08 -18.89
N ALA A 702 38.89 25.74 -18.61
CA ALA A 702 39.31 25.10 -17.38
C ALA A 702 38.88 25.93 -16.17
N VAL A 703 38.10 25.34 -15.28
CA VAL A 703 37.92 25.85 -13.92
C VAL A 703 39.31 25.89 -13.27
N SER A 704 39.79 27.08 -12.94
CA SER A 704 41.03 27.26 -12.19
C SER A 704 40.88 26.56 -10.85
N LYS A 705 41.59 25.45 -10.66
CA LYS A 705 41.69 24.76 -9.38
C LYS A 705 42.30 25.71 -8.34
N ALA A 706 41.52 26.07 -7.34
CA ALA A 706 42.06 26.61 -6.09
C ALA A 706 42.99 25.58 -5.47
N LYS A 707 44.16 26.05 -4.99
CA LYS A 707 45.23 25.27 -4.35
C LYS A 707 44.68 24.39 -3.21
N PRO A 708 45.02 23.09 -3.16
CA PRO A 708 44.86 22.29 -1.95
C PRO A 708 46.01 22.59 -0.98
N ALA A 709 45.66 22.79 0.29
CA ALA A 709 46.60 22.82 1.38
C ALA A 709 47.27 21.44 1.56
N THR A 710 48.57 21.50 1.80
CA THR A 710 49.51 20.38 1.98
C THR A 710 49.22 19.54 3.22
N THR A 711 49.25 18.21 3.07
CA THR A 711 49.53 17.26 4.17
C THR A 711 50.46 16.16 3.62
N PRO A 712 51.41 15.60 4.42
CA PRO A 712 52.61 14.96 3.90
C PRO A 712 52.42 13.50 3.45
N ALA A 713 53.33 13.09 2.58
CA ALA A 713 53.38 11.83 1.88
C ALA A 713 53.76 10.61 2.75
N THR A 714 53.21 9.45 2.39
CA THR A 714 53.91 8.16 2.57
C THR A 714 53.62 7.18 1.41
N ARG A 715 54.68 6.98 0.62
CA ARG A 715 55.17 5.76 -0.08
C ARG A 715 54.22 4.85 -0.89
N SER A 716 54.38 4.99 -2.20
CA SER A 716 54.44 4.00 -3.29
C SER A 716 54.44 2.49 -2.98
N ALA A 717 53.59 1.74 -3.71
CA ALA A 717 53.90 0.42 -4.26
C ALA A 717 53.19 0.21 -5.62
N LYS A 718 53.88 -0.49 -6.53
CA LYS A 718 53.60 -0.72 -7.97
C LYS A 718 52.36 -1.61 -8.28
N PRO A 719 51.83 -1.59 -9.52
CA PRO A 719 50.69 -2.40 -9.95
C PRO A 719 51.12 -3.79 -10.45
N ALA A 720 50.33 -4.82 -10.14
CA ALA A 720 50.48 -6.16 -10.70
C ALA A 720 49.16 -6.65 -11.35
N ALA A 721 49.28 -6.87 -12.66
CA ALA A 721 48.64 -7.82 -13.56
C ALA A 721 47.23 -8.39 -13.27
N LYS A 722 46.39 -8.22 -14.32
CA LYS A 722 45.19 -8.99 -14.68
C LYS A 722 45.34 -10.50 -14.49
N THR A 723 44.32 -11.13 -13.91
CA THR A 723 43.90 -12.49 -14.30
C THR A 723 42.38 -12.57 -14.35
N SER A 724 41.88 -12.98 -15.53
CA SER A 724 40.51 -13.35 -15.80
C SER A 724 40.15 -14.66 -15.09
N ARG A 725 39.02 -14.71 -14.39
CA ARG A 725 38.37 -15.98 -14.07
C ARG A 725 36.85 -15.84 -14.13
N ALA A 726 36.27 -16.62 -15.03
CA ALA A 726 34.85 -16.81 -15.20
C ALA A 726 34.20 -17.36 -13.92
N ARG A 727 33.00 -16.87 -13.62
CA ARG A 727 32.07 -17.36 -12.60
C ARG A 727 30.72 -17.43 -13.33
N LYS A 728 30.34 -18.57 -13.91
CA LYS A 728 29.51 -19.64 -13.33
C LYS A 728 28.38 -19.11 -12.45
N GLU A 729 27.20 -19.19 -13.06
CA GLU A 729 25.85 -19.15 -12.52
C GLU A 729 25.73 -19.81 -11.14
N ALA A 730 25.05 -19.12 -10.24
CA ALA A 730 24.37 -19.69 -9.09
C ALA A 730 23.15 -18.81 -8.80
N GLN A 731 21.95 -19.39 -8.97
CA GLN A 731 20.69 -18.91 -8.41
C GLN A 731 20.80 -18.87 -6.87
N PRO A 732 20.00 -18.01 -6.23
CA PRO A 732 18.69 -18.44 -5.71
C PRO A 732 17.50 -17.66 -6.27
#